data_AF-A0A496ARQ1-F1
#
_entry.id   AF-A0A496ARQ1-F1
#
_cell.length_a   1.000
_cell.length_b   1.000
_cell.length_c   1.000
_cell.angle_alpha   90.00
_cell.angle_beta   90.00
_cell.angle_gamma   90.00
#
_symmetry.space_group_name_H-M   'P 1'
#
loop_
_entity.id
_entity.type
_entity.pdbx_description
1 polymer ?
#
loop_
_entity_poly.entity_id
_entity_poly.type
_entity_poly.pdbx_seq_one_letter_code
_entity_poly.pdbx_strand_id
1 'polypeptide(L)'
;MRRLPLYIFLLLLLNSSYLFSFGEPTLFYILNVLIHIGLGSLLILPFCYFLLKRIRTLSVLGRVGVVALTIGVVSGGYLMVVGASTPYRWLLITHIFTISTGSFLFSLHILKYTNHLTGKFQKLYISVLVGVLFFPIGAKLSQHFFPNRTYLVENPAFPPSSMYEEGGGTTGHFFPASVETDTGNLIPTDFFLTSETCASKGCHPDIYKQWSESAHHFSSFNNQWYRKSIIYMQEVNGIQPSKWCGGCHDPAILLNGVMDQPIRENLHTPAAQAGLACTACHSIDQVKDTMGNSGYVIKYPPLHNLASSNNRLIRKMHNYLIKLDPEPHRNSFIKPFHRENTAEFCSTCHKAHLDFPVNNYRWVRGFNDYDQWQKSGVSHQGALSFYYPETAKKCADCHMPLVDSKDAGNIKGKVHSHRFPAANSALPYVNKHDEQLKTVTEFLQNDVITLDMFANGSPIPEDGTSVYRNESNLIEVVVRTRGVGHNFPTGTIDAFDIWLELKIVDENGKIVFWNGRIAEPDGNGPVDPSAHFYRSYMLDEHANLINKRNVWAMRKVLYSNTIPPGAADTVRYRLEIPSDCGNTLSVEAKLNYRKFNWWHTQWAYAGVRDPEDTDFKVDKGYDNGKWIWTGDTNDVAGKIKSIPNLPIIVMAEANTQLHVESEKGNSDITEPTQNQFSTTYNLRERWNDYGIGLFLQGDLRKAVSVFLKVTEIEPGYLDGWVNVARCRIKEGDMPGAETMLNHALELQKSLSPTDPNRAKVHYFYGLVQESYGNYDLSIQHLEQAIDQFPRDTRVRNQLGRLHFLKRNYNIAISHFEKSLEVDPEDLDAHYNMMRSYRALKNPSMAAKYHKLYLRFKEDESVDDITGVARRADTHANLERQPIHEHVNSYKSE
;
A
#
# COMPACT_ATOMS: atom_id res chain seq x y z
N MET A 1 42.32 11.65 -48.10
CA MET A 1 41.21 10.65 -48.13
C MET A 1 41.54 9.28 -47.52
N ARG A 2 42.75 8.71 -47.62
CA ARG A 2 43.06 7.33 -47.14
C ARG A 2 42.82 7.03 -45.65
N ARG A 3 42.80 8.04 -44.76
CA ARG A 3 42.60 7.86 -43.29
C ARG A 3 41.18 8.19 -42.80
N LEU A 4 40.32 8.73 -43.66
CA LEU A 4 38.98 9.18 -43.27
C LEU A 4 38.14 8.08 -42.59
N PRO A 5 38.11 6.81 -43.07
CA PRO A 5 37.36 5.74 -42.40
C PRO A 5 37.86 5.42 -40.99
N LEU A 6 39.17 5.57 -40.72
CA LEU A 6 39.73 5.35 -39.38
C LEU A 6 39.32 6.46 -38.40
N TYR A 7 39.24 7.71 -38.85
CA TYR A 7 38.71 8.80 -38.02
C TYR A 7 37.23 8.59 -37.70
N ILE A 8 36.42 8.20 -38.68
CA ILE A 8 34.99 7.90 -38.49
C ILE A 8 34.83 6.71 -37.51
N PHE A 9 35.67 5.68 -37.62
CA PHE A 9 35.68 4.54 -36.69
C PHE A 9 36.03 4.95 -35.25
N LEU A 10 37.08 5.76 -35.05
CA LEU A 10 37.42 6.27 -33.71
C LEU A 10 36.29 7.12 -33.12
N LEU A 11 35.64 7.95 -33.94
CA LEU A 11 34.48 8.75 -33.51
C LEU A 11 33.30 7.86 -33.12
N LEU A 12 33.02 6.81 -33.89
CA LEU A 12 31.99 5.82 -33.55
C LEU A 12 32.30 5.13 -32.22
N LEU A 13 33.56 4.74 -31.96
CA LEU A 13 33.94 4.12 -30.69
C LEU A 13 33.75 5.07 -29.49
N LEU A 14 34.14 6.34 -29.63
CA LEU A 14 33.92 7.36 -28.59
C LEU A 14 32.42 7.58 -28.33
N ASN A 15 31.63 7.72 -29.39
CA ASN A 15 30.18 7.85 -29.29
C ASN A 15 29.52 6.61 -28.67
N SER A 16 29.97 5.40 -29.03
CA SER A 16 29.50 4.14 -28.43
C SER A 16 29.82 4.06 -26.94
N SER A 17 31.04 4.47 -26.56
CA SER A 17 31.47 4.56 -25.16
C SER A 17 30.56 5.50 -24.36
N TYR A 18 30.24 6.67 -24.92
CA TYR A 18 29.29 7.61 -24.33
C TYR A 18 27.89 7.00 -24.17
N LEU A 19 27.32 6.42 -25.23
CA LEU A 19 25.97 5.84 -25.19
C LEU A 19 25.85 4.65 -24.24
N PHE A 20 26.92 3.86 -24.05
CA PHE A 20 26.93 2.79 -23.06
C PHE A 20 27.03 3.32 -21.61
N SER A 21 27.62 4.49 -21.44
CA SER A 21 27.88 5.09 -20.12
C SER A 21 26.66 5.81 -19.55
N PHE A 22 25.88 6.46 -20.42
CA PHE A 22 24.75 7.31 -20.06
C PHE A 22 23.47 6.83 -20.73
N GLY A 23 22.32 7.18 -20.15
CA GLY A 23 21.00 6.87 -20.67
C GLY A 23 20.05 8.02 -20.35
N GLU A 24 20.42 9.22 -20.79
CA GLU A 24 19.76 10.46 -20.37
C GLU A 24 18.65 10.87 -21.34
N PRO A 25 17.49 11.33 -20.83
CA PRO A 25 16.39 11.78 -21.67
C PRO A 25 16.59 13.22 -22.17
N THR A 26 17.72 13.48 -22.85
CA THR A 26 18.06 14.79 -23.41
C THR A 26 18.12 14.74 -24.94
N LEU A 27 17.88 15.88 -25.58
CA LEU A 27 18.04 16.01 -27.03
C LEU A 27 19.48 15.70 -27.48
N PHE A 28 20.48 16.05 -26.66
CA PHE A 28 21.88 15.75 -26.92
C PHE A 28 22.14 14.24 -26.97
N TYR A 29 21.59 13.48 -26.02
CA TYR A 29 21.73 12.03 -25.99
C TYR A 29 21.05 11.38 -27.21
N ILE A 30 19.80 11.78 -27.50
CA ILE A 30 19.06 11.28 -28.67
C ILE A 30 19.79 11.59 -29.98
N LEU A 31 20.37 12.78 -30.11
CA LEU A 31 21.19 13.12 -31.26
C LEU A 31 22.42 12.21 -31.37
N ASN A 32 23.04 11.85 -30.25
CA ASN A 32 24.15 10.89 -30.22
C ASN A 32 23.73 9.48 -30.65
N VAL A 33 22.50 9.03 -30.34
CA VAL A 33 21.94 7.77 -30.86
C VAL A 33 21.80 7.82 -32.38
N LEU A 34 21.29 8.94 -32.93
CA LEU A 34 21.19 9.12 -34.39
C LEU A 34 22.57 9.19 -35.05
N ILE A 35 23.53 9.87 -34.42
CA ILE A 35 24.93 9.94 -34.86
C ILE A 35 25.55 8.54 -34.87
N HIS A 36 25.30 7.70 -33.84
CA HIS A 36 25.77 6.33 -33.79
C HIS A 36 25.34 5.52 -35.01
N ILE A 37 24.04 5.57 -35.32
CA ILE A 37 23.44 4.88 -36.46
C ILE A 37 24.03 5.42 -37.78
N GLY A 38 24.15 6.75 -37.90
CA GLY A 38 24.72 7.40 -39.07
C GLY A 38 26.18 7.01 -39.31
N LEU A 39 27.02 7.09 -38.27
CA LEU A 39 28.43 6.72 -38.33
C LEU A 39 28.60 5.22 -38.64
N GLY A 40 27.83 4.35 -38.00
CA GLY A 40 27.81 2.91 -38.27
C GLY A 40 27.45 2.62 -39.73
N SER A 41 26.37 3.23 -40.23
CA SER A 41 25.90 3.06 -41.62
C SER A 41 26.92 3.55 -42.65
N LEU A 42 27.57 4.70 -42.40
CA LEU A 42 28.61 5.26 -43.25
C LEU A 42 29.86 4.35 -43.34
N LEU A 43 30.13 3.55 -42.30
CA LEU A 43 31.27 2.64 -42.26
C LEU A 43 31.03 1.31 -42.98
N ILE A 44 29.78 0.95 -43.31
CA ILE A 44 29.45 -0.33 -43.96
C ILE A 44 30.15 -0.45 -45.32
N LEU A 45 29.99 0.53 -46.22
CA LEU A 45 30.57 0.46 -47.57
C LEU A 45 32.12 0.43 -47.56
N PRO A 46 32.82 1.31 -46.79
CA PRO A 46 34.27 1.22 -46.61
C PRO A 46 34.73 -0.12 -46.03
N PHE A 47 33.97 -0.67 -45.08
CA PHE A 47 34.28 -1.96 -44.46
C PHE A 47 34.14 -3.11 -45.47
N CYS A 48 33.05 -3.16 -46.24
CA CYS A 48 32.85 -4.15 -47.31
C CYS A 48 33.97 -4.05 -48.37
N TYR A 49 34.34 -2.84 -48.79
CA TYR A 49 35.43 -2.63 -49.74
C TYR A 49 36.79 -3.09 -49.18
N PHE A 50 37.07 -2.82 -47.89
CA PHE A 50 38.26 -3.32 -47.22
C PHE A 50 38.31 -4.85 -47.20
N LEU A 51 37.19 -5.51 -46.87
CA LEU A 51 37.08 -6.96 -46.85
C LEU A 51 37.36 -7.56 -48.24
N LEU A 52 36.72 -7.04 -49.29
CA LEU A 52 36.92 -7.53 -50.66
C LEU A 52 38.39 -7.44 -51.10
N LYS A 53 39.13 -6.41 -50.67
CA LYS A 53 40.54 -6.24 -51.06
C LYS A 53 41.55 -6.95 -50.18
N ARG A 54 41.27 -7.17 -48.89
CA ARG A 54 42.32 -7.55 -47.92
C ARG A 54 42.00 -8.76 -47.05
N ILE A 55 40.83 -9.40 -47.18
CA ILE A 55 40.45 -10.53 -46.30
C ILE A 55 41.45 -11.69 -46.32
N ARG A 56 42.07 -11.97 -47.49
CA ARG A 56 43.11 -13.03 -47.65
C ARG A 56 44.46 -12.68 -47.00
N THR A 57 44.68 -11.41 -46.69
CA THR A 57 45.94 -10.90 -46.10
C THR A 57 45.86 -10.69 -44.59
N LEU A 58 44.70 -10.96 -43.97
CA LEU A 58 44.49 -10.79 -42.53
C LEU A 58 45.14 -11.92 -41.72
N SER A 59 45.73 -11.57 -40.58
CA SER A 59 46.16 -12.56 -39.58
C SER A 59 44.95 -13.31 -39.02
N VAL A 60 45.17 -14.44 -38.34
CA VAL A 60 44.07 -15.19 -37.68
C VAL A 60 43.26 -14.28 -36.75
N LEU A 61 43.95 -13.45 -35.95
CA LEU A 61 43.34 -12.44 -35.09
C LEU A 61 42.44 -11.46 -35.86
N GLY A 62 42.93 -10.96 -37.00
CA GLY A 62 42.18 -10.04 -37.86
C GLY A 62 40.96 -10.69 -38.49
N ARG A 63 41.06 -11.97 -38.89
CA ARG A 63 39.93 -12.75 -39.44
C ARG A 63 38.83 -12.97 -38.40
N VAL A 64 39.19 -13.36 -37.18
CA VAL A 64 38.23 -13.50 -36.06
C VAL A 64 37.57 -12.17 -35.74
N GLY A 65 38.34 -11.08 -35.68
CA GLY A 65 37.81 -9.73 -35.46
C GLY A 65 36.81 -9.30 -36.54
N VAL A 66 37.10 -9.58 -37.81
CA VAL A 66 36.19 -9.32 -38.94
C VAL A 66 34.89 -10.11 -38.84
N VAL A 67 34.94 -11.39 -38.48
CA VAL A 67 33.74 -12.21 -38.33
C VAL A 67 32.85 -11.63 -37.22
N ALA A 68 33.44 -11.30 -36.07
CA ALA A 68 32.71 -10.65 -34.97
C ALA A 68 32.11 -9.30 -35.38
N LEU A 69 32.86 -8.44 -36.08
CA LEU A 69 32.35 -7.18 -36.62
C LEU A 69 31.19 -7.40 -37.60
N THR A 70 31.27 -8.42 -38.44
CA THR A 70 30.21 -8.74 -39.42
C THR A 70 28.92 -9.16 -38.72
N ILE A 71 29.02 -10.05 -37.72
CA ILE A 71 27.87 -10.44 -36.88
C ILE A 71 27.27 -9.19 -36.22
N GLY A 72 28.12 -8.34 -35.66
CA GLY A 72 27.70 -7.08 -35.03
C GLY A 72 26.99 -6.12 -35.99
N VAL A 73 27.48 -5.96 -37.23
CA VAL A 73 26.82 -5.11 -38.24
C VAL A 73 25.47 -5.69 -38.65
N VAL A 74 25.37 -7.01 -38.84
CA VAL A 74 24.10 -7.66 -39.19
C VAL A 74 23.09 -7.55 -38.05
N SER A 75 23.51 -7.83 -36.82
CA SER A 75 22.63 -7.70 -35.65
C SER A 75 22.21 -6.26 -35.42
N GLY A 76 23.10 -5.28 -35.65
CA GLY A 76 22.80 -3.85 -35.59
C GLY A 76 21.78 -3.42 -36.65
N GLY A 77 21.96 -3.86 -37.89
CA GLY A 77 20.99 -3.62 -38.97
C GLY A 77 19.62 -4.22 -38.68
N TYR A 78 19.58 -5.39 -38.04
CA TYR A 78 18.31 -5.99 -37.61
C TYR A 78 17.67 -5.22 -36.45
N LEU A 79 18.45 -4.78 -35.44
CA LEU A 79 17.99 -3.91 -34.34
C LEU A 79 17.42 -2.58 -34.84
N MET A 80 17.93 -2.02 -35.95
CA MET A 80 17.35 -0.83 -36.56
C MET A 80 15.90 -1.05 -37.03
N VAL A 81 15.48 -2.29 -37.28
CA VAL A 81 14.12 -2.63 -37.73
C VAL A 81 13.24 -3.04 -36.54
N VAL A 82 13.74 -3.93 -35.68
CA VAL A 82 12.94 -4.51 -34.58
C VAL A 82 12.99 -3.71 -33.28
N GLY A 83 13.98 -2.82 -33.13
CA GLY A 83 14.27 -2.09 -31.90
C GLY A 83 14.99 -2.94 -30.84
N ALA A 84 15.52 -2.28 -29.81
CA ALA A 84 16.21 -2.87 -28.67
C ALA A 84 15.28 -3.07 -27.44
N SER A 85 14.00 -3.38 -27.67
CA SER A 85 13.04 -3.69 -26.60
C SER A 85 13.37 -4.99 -25.87
N THR A 86 12.73 -5.25 -24.73
CA THR A 86 13.06 -6.41 -23.86
C THR A 86 13.11 -7.76 -24.60
N PRO A 87 12.17 -8.10 -25.51
CA PRO A 87 12.23 -9.34 -26.28
C PRO A 87 13.47 -9.49 -27.17
N TYR A 88 14.05 -8.37 -27.63
CA TYR A 88 15.24 -8.33 -28.50
C TYR A 88 16.52 -7.94 -27.74
N ARG A 89 16.47 -7.90 -26.41
CA ARG A 89 17.62 -7.50 -25.59
C ARG A 89 18.84 -8.42 -25.76
N TRP A 90 18.61 -9.71 -26.02
CA TRP A 90 19.69 -10.65 -26.33
C TRP A 90 20.44 -10.28 -27.62
N LEU A 91 19.73 -9.72 -28.61
CA LEU A 91 20.30 -9.25 -29.87
C LEU A 91 21.11 -7.97 -29.66
N LEU A 92 20.65 -7.05 -28.80
CA LEU A 92 21.42 -5.88 -28.37
C LEU A 92 22.73 -6.30 -27.69
N ILE A 93 22.66 -7.25 -26.74
CA ILE A 93 23.85 -7.78 -26.05
C ILE A 93 24.80 -8.41 -27.07
N THR A 94 24.28 -9.19 -28.02
CA THR A 94 25.06 -9.80 -29.10
C THR A 94 25.74 -8.74 -29.95
N HIS A 95 25.03 -7.68 -30.34
CA HIS A 95 25.58 -6.55 -31.09
C HIS A 95 26.74 -5.88 -30.33
N ILE A 96 26.51 -5.48 -29.08
CA ILE A 96 27.52 -4.81 -28.24
C ILE A 96 28.74 -5.71 -28.05
N PHE A 97 28.53 -6.98 -27.69
CA PHE A 97 29.63 -7.91 -27.42
C PHE A 97 30.47 -8.18 -28.66
N THR A 98 29.83 -8.46 -29.79
CA THR A 98 30.52 -8.81 -31.04
C THR A 98 31.19 -7.60 -31.69
N ILE A 99 30.58 -6.41 -31.65
CA ILE A 99 31.23 -5.16 -32.09
C ILE A 99 32.39 -4.77 -31.18
N SER A 100 32.26 -4.82 -29.86
CA SER A 100 33.36 -4.48 -28.95
C SER A 100 34.54 -5.44 -29.10
N THR A 101 34.27 -6.75 -29.10
CA THR A 101 35.30 -7.77 -29.30
C THR A 101 35.93 -7.65 -30.69
N GLY A 102 35.12 -7.52 -31.73
CA GLY A 102 35.58 -7.37 -33.11
C GLY A 102 36.43 -6.12 -33.29
N SER A 103 36.01 -4.99 -32.73
CA SER A 103 36.74 -3.72 -32.74
C SER A 103 38.07 -3.83 -32.02
N PHE A 104 38.11 -4.50 -30.86
CA PHE A 104 39.35 -4.71 -30.10
C PHE A 104 40.36 -5.56 -30.89
N LEU A 105 39.93 -6.74 -31.38
CA LEU A 105 40.79 -7.65 -32.14
C LEU A 105 41.26 -7.04 -33.47
N PHE A 106 40.36 -6.33 -34.17
CA PHE A 106 40.70 -5.63 -35.41
C PHE A 106 41.67 -4.47 -35.16
N SER A 107 41.49 -3.72 -34.07
CA SER A 107 42.42 -2.65 -33.67
C SER A 107 43.81 -3.18 -33.34
N LEU A 108 43.91 -4.32 -32.63
CA LEU A 108 45.19 -5.00 -32.39
C LEU A 108 45.85 -5.47 -33.68
N HIS A 109 45.07 -6.00 -34.64
CA HIS A 109 45.58 -6.37 -35.96
C HIS A 109 46.15 -5.16 -36.71
N ILE A 110 45.43 -4.03 -36.74
CA ILE A 110 45.89 -2.81 -37.38
C ILE A 110 47.18 -2.32 -36.71
N LEU A 111 47.22 -2.23 -35.38
CA LEU A 111 48.39 -1.76 -34.63
C LEU A 111 49.63 -2.63 -34.86
N LYS A 112 49.47 -3.94 -35.02
CA LYS A 112 50.58 -4.89 -35.17
C LYS A 112 51.05 -5.09 -36.61
N TYR A 113 50.14 -5.01 -37.59
CA TYR A 113 50.41 -5.47 -38.97
C TYR A 113 50.24 -4.40 -40.05
N THR A 114 49.86 -3.16 -39.71
CA THR A 114 49.82 -2.07 -40.70
C THR A 114 50.86 -0.98 -40.41
N ASN A 115 51.81 -0.80 -41.33
CA ASN A 115 52.80 0.29 -41.33
C ASN A 115 52.18 1.69 -41.54
N HIS A 116 50.85 1.82 -41.53
CA HIS A 116 50.13 3.06 -41.80
C HIS A 116 49.83 3.90 -40.54
N LEU A 117 49.96 3.31 -39.35
CA LEU A 117 49.84 3.99 -38.06
C LEU A 117 51.23 4.36 -37.54
N THR A 118 51.73 5.54 -37.89
CA THR A 118 53.02 6.05 -37.39
C THR A 118 52.88 7.43 -36.76
N GLY A 119 53.73 7.72 -35.78
CA GLY A 119 53.84 9.04 -35.16
C GLY A 119 52.61 9.44 -34.32
N LYS A 120 52.19 10.71 -34.43
CA LYS A 120 51.13 11.31 -33.59
C LYS A 120 49.77 10.59 -33.70
N PHE A 121 49.44 10.04 -34.87
CA PHE A 121 48.15 9.38 -35.09
C PHE A 121 48.04 8.03 -34.36
N GLN A 122 49.13 7.27 -34.26
CA GLN A 122 49.14 6.02 -33.50
C GLN A 122 48.91 6.28 -32.00
N LYS A 123 49.53 7.34 -31.45
CA LYS A 123 49.28 7.77 -30.06
C LYS A 123 47.80 8.13 -29.85
N LEU A 124 47.23 8.95 -30.73
CA LEU A 124 45.80 9.28 -30.69
C LEU A 124 44.92 8.03 -30.72
N TYR A 125 45.20 7.10 -31.64
CA TYR A 125 44.45 5.85 -31.79
C TYR A 125 44.47 5.01 -30.51
N ILE A 126 45.65 4.82 -29.92
CA ILE A 126 45.81 4.08 -28.65
C ILE A 126 45.10 4.81 -27.50
N SER A 127 45.28 6.14 -27.38
CA SER A 127 44.63 6.93 -26.33
C SER A 127 43.11 6.83 -26.39
N VAL A 128 42.51 6.85 -27.59
CA VAL A 128 41.07 6.67 -27.75
C VAL A 128 40.64 5.26 -27.34
N LEU A 129 41.37 4.21 -27.73
CA LEU A 129 41.03 2.83 -27.32
C LEU A 129 41.08 2.64 -25.81
N VAL A 130 42.11 3.19 -25.14
CA VAL A 130 42.21 3.17 -23.68
C VAL A 130 41.04 3.94 -23.06
N GLY A 131 40.74 5.13 -23.56
CA GLY A 131 39.60 5.94 -23.08
C GLY A 131 38.26 5.21 -23.22
N VAL A 132 37.99 4.59 -24.37
CA VAL A 132 36.77 3.83 -24.65
C VAL A 132 36.61 2.61 -23.74
N LEU A 133 37.71 1.98 -23.32
CA LEU A 133 37.69 0.83 -22.42
C LEU A 133 37.38 1.24 -20.97
N PHE A 134 38.04 2.29 -20.46
CA PHE A 134 37.97 2.66 -19.04
C PHE A 134 36.86 3.65 -18.72
N PHE A 135 36.47 4.52 -19.66
CA PHE A 135 35.45 5.55 -19.43
C PHE A 135 34.10 4.96 -18.98
N PRO A 136 33.55 3.91 -19.62
CA PRO A 136 32.26 3.39 -19.19
C PRO A 136 32.32 2.68 -17.84
N ILE A 137 33.44 2.02 -17.52
CA ILE A 137 33.68 1.42 -16.21
C ILE A 137 33.69 2.51 -15.14
N GLY A 138 34.45 3.59 -15.37
CA GLY A 138 34.50 4.73 -14.45
C GLY A 138 33.13 5.41 -14.28
N ALA A 139 32.37 5.59 -15.35
CA ALA A 139 31.04 6.17 -15.30
C ALA A 139 30.06 5.30 -14.49
N LYS A 140 30.04 3.98 -14.72
CA LYS A 140 29.16 3.05 -13.98
C LYS A 140 29.56 2.92 -12.51
N LEU A 141 30.86 2.89 -12.20
CA LEU A 141 31.33 2.90 -10.81
C LEU A 141 30.95 4.20 -10.09
N SER A 142 31.10 5.35 -10.76
CA SER A 142 30.70 6.65 -10.21
C SER A 142 29.19 6.68 -9.89
N GLN A 143 28.34 6.22 -10.83
CA GLN A 143 26.89 6.12 -10.62
C GLN A 143 26.52 5.16 -9.48
N HIS A 144 27.28 4.10 -9.27
CA HIS A 144 27.05 3.14 -8.19
C HIS A 144 27.42 3.69 -6.82
N PHE A 145 28.56 4.37 -6.69
CA PHE A 145 29.03 4.94 -5.42
C PHE A 145 28.42 6.30 -5.08
N PHE A 146 27.91 7.03 -6.06
CA PHE A 146 27.26 8.33 -5.88
C PHE A 146 25.89 8.36 -6.55
N PRO A 147 24.90 7.61 -6.01
CA PRO A 147 23.55 7.61 -6.55
C PRO A 147 22.92 9.00 -6.41
N ASN A 148 21.96 9.30 -7.30
CA ASN A 148 21.21 10.54 -7.21
C ASN A 148 20.37 10.55 -5.93
N ARG A 149 20.70 11.45 -5.00
CA ARG A 149 20.02 11.57 -3.70
C ARG A 149 18.53 11.87 -3.82
N THR A 150 18.07 12.48 -4.92
CA THR A 150 16.63 12.74 -5.14
C THR A 150 15.79 11.46 -5.28
N TYR A 151 16.43 10.30 -5.49
CA TYR A 151 15.75 9.01 -5.58
C TYR A 151 15.68 8.26 -4.25
N LEU A 152 16.35 8.75 -3.21
CA LEU A 152 16.25 8.21 -1.87
C LEU A 152 15.01 8.78 -1.19
N VAL A 153 14.26 7.92 -0.49
CA VAL A 153 13.14 8.35 0.35
C VAL A 153 13.64 8.48 1.76
N GLU A 154 13.79 9.71 2.24
CA GLU A 154 14.34 10.02 3.55
C GLU A 154 13.37 10.90 4.32
N ASN A 155 12.96 10.42 5.49
CA ASN A 155 12.12 11.21 6.37
C ASN A 155 12.87 12.41 6.94
N PRO A 156 12.21 13.58 7.11
CA PRO A 156 12.85 14.75 7.66
C PRO A 156 13.23 14.51 9.14
N ALA A 157 14.44 14.90 9.53
CA ALA A 157 14.87 14.86 10.93
C ALA A 157 13.94 15.67 11.86
N PHE A 158 13.28 16.69 11.31
CA PHE A 158 12.21 17.42 11.97
C PHE A 158 11.03 17.54 11.01
N PRO A 159 9.93 16.82 11.25
CA PRO A 159 8.72 17.06 10.48
C PRO A 159 8.23 18.50 10.71
N PRO A 160 7.48 19.06 9.76
CA PRO A 160 6.79 20.34 9.93
C PRO A 160 6.00 20.38 11.24
N SER A 161 5.87 21.55 11.84
CA SER A 161 5.17 21.72 13.12
C SER A 161 3.69 22.09 12.97
N SER A 162 3.25 22.34 11.74
CA SER A 162 1.86 22.48 11.31
C SER A 162 1.78 22.25 9.80
N MET A 163 0.58 22.00 9.27
CA MET A 163 0.39 21.83 7.81
C MET A 163 0.72 23.09 7.00
N TYR A 164 0.76 24.27 7.63
CA TYR A 164 1.21 25.52 6.99
C TYR A 164 2.67 25.49 6.52
N GLU A 165 3.47 24.57 7.08
CA GLU A 165 4.89 24.36 6.77
C GLU A 165 5.11 23.12 5.87
N GLU A 166 4.04 22.41 5.46
CA GLU A 166 4.13 21.23 4.58
C GLU A 166 4.15 21.63 3.10
N GLY A 167 4.81 20.81 2.27
CA GLY A 167 4.97 21.07 0.83
C GLY A 167 5.58 22.45 0.55
N GLY A 168 4.97 23.20 -0.37
CA GLY A 168 5.38 24.57 -0.69
C GLY A 168 4.97 25.63 0.35
N GLY A 169 4.37 25.24 1.47
CA GLY A 169 3.84 26.13 2.51
C GLY A 169 2.64 26.97 2.04
N THR A 170 2.23 27.95 2.84
CA THR A 170 1.04 28.80 2.57
C THR A 170 1.10 29.60 1.28
N THR A 171 2.30 29.86 0.75
CA THR A 171 2.52 30.57 -0.51
C THR A 171 2.60 29.65 -1.71
N GLY A 172 2.63 28.33 -1.50
CA GLY A 172 2.71 27.34 -2.57
C GLY A 172 1.43 27.24 -3.39
N HIS A 173 1.58 27.05 -4.70
CA HIS A 173 0.44 26.96 -5.64
C HIS A 173 -0.55 25.84 -5.30
N PHE A 174 -0.14 24.80 -4.57
CA PHE A 174 -0.96 23.60 -4.34
C PHE A 174 -1.43 23.46 -2.89
N PHE A 175 -1.08 24.40 -2.02
CA PHE A 175 -1.47 24.38 -0.62
C PHE A 175 -3.00 24.24 -0.47
N PRO A 176 -3.50 23.34 0.41
CA PRO A 176 -2.77 22.59 1.45
C PRO A 176 -2.26 21.19 1.07
N ALA A 177 -2.25 20.81 -0.21
CA ALA A 177 -1.57 19.58 -0.63
C ALA A 177 -0.04 19.73 -0.53
N SER A 178 0.66 18.66 -0.14
CA SER A 178 2.11 18.66 0.00
C SER A 178 2.86 18.45 -1.32
N VAL A 179 2.15 18.31 -2.44
CA VAL A 179 2.74 18.14 -3.77
C VAL A 179 3.47 19.40 -4.21
N GLU A 180 4.59 19.23 -4.90
CA GLU A 180 5.32 20.31 -5.57
C GLU A 180 5.71 19.92 -7.00
N THR A 181 6.09 20.90 -7.81
CA THR A 181 6.66 20.68 -9.14
C THR A 181 8.15 21.00 -9.13
N ASP A 182 8.92 20.38 -10.01
CA ASP A 182 10.37 20.58 -10.09
C ASP A 182 10.79 22.03 -10.40
N THR A 183 9.87 22.85 -10.93
CA THR A 183 10.08 24.27 -11.23
C THR A 183 9.33 25.23 -10.30
N GLY A 184 8.47 24.71 -9.42
CA GLY A 184 7.52 25.51 -8.64
C GLY A 184 6.34 26.09 -9.44
N ASN A 185 6.32 25.94 -10.77
CA ASN A 185 5.25 26.46 -11.64
C ASN A 185 4.15 25.42 -11.89
N LEU A 186 3.02 25.88 -12.43
CA LEU A 186 1.93 25.03 -12.91
C LEU A 186 2.37 24.14 -14.09
N ILE A 187 1.79 22.94 -14.18
CA ILE A 187 2.00 22.00 -15.28
C ILE A 187 0.86 22.13 -16.31
N PRO A 188 1.17 22.19 -17.62
CA PRO A 188 0.16 22.20 -18.66
C PRO A 188 -0.79 21.00 -18.60
N THR A 189 -2.08 21.25 -18.84
CA THR A 189 -3.14 20.23 -18.74
C THR A 189 -2.93 19.02 -19.66
N ASP A 190 -2.42 19.23 -20.87
CA ASP A 190 -2.21 18.18 -21.89
C ASP A 190 -1.25 17.09 -21.41
N PHE A 191 -0.38 17.40 -20.45
CA PHE A 191 0.54 16.44 -19.83
C PHE A 191 -0.16 15.20 -19.24
N PHE A 192 -1.34 15.39 -18.65
CA PHE A 192 -2.10 14.34 -17.96
C PHE A 192 -3.13 13.66 -18.87
N LEU A 193 -3.43 14.25 -20.02
CA LEU A 193 -4.48 13.77 -20.93
C LEU A 193 -4.00 12.70 -21.92
N THR A 194 -2.75 12.27 -21.81
CA THR A 194 -2.08 11.47 -22.84
C THR A 194 -1.87 10.00 -22.45
N SER A 195 -2.55 9.47 -21.42
CA SER A 195 -2.42 8.06 -21.01
C SER A 195 -2.64 7.07 -22.15
N GLU A 196 -3.58 7.33 -23.06
CA GLU A 196 -3.83 6.47 -24.24
C GLU A 196 -2.61 6.39 -25.17
N THR A 197 -1.79 7.44 -25.21
CA THR A 197 -0.58 7.45 -26.04
C THR A 197 0.47 6.44 -25.55
N CYS A 198 0.45 6.07 -24.27
CA CYS A 198 1.30 5.01 -23.70
C CYS A 198 0.96 3.63 -24.30
N ALA A 199 -0.32 3.39 -24.60
CA ALA A 199 -0.78 2.18 -25.29
C ALA A 199 -0.46 2.19 -26.79
N SER A 200 -0.23 3.38 -27.37
CA SER A 200 -0.15 3.55 -28.82
C SER A 200 0.90 2.62 -29.47
N LYS A 201 0.51 1.98 -30.59
CA LYS A 201 1.36 1.09 -31.40
C LYS A 201 2.00 -0.09 -30.64
N GLY A 202 1.34 -0.58 -29.58
CA GLY A 202 1.71 -1.83 -28.92
C GLY A 202 2.85 -1.71 -27.90
N CYS A 203 3.09 -0.52 -27.34
CA CYS A 203 4.06 -0.37 -26.26
C CYS A 203 3.50 -0.88 -24.92
N HIS A 204 2.38 -0.31 -24.44
CA HIS A 204 1.73 -0.68 -23.18
C HIS A 204 0.20 -0.91 -23.26
N PRO A 205 -0.35 -1.59 -24.29
CA PRO A 205 -1.79 -1.80 -24.42
C PRO A 205 -2.42 -2.58 -23.26
N ASP A 206 -1.76 -3.60 -22.73
CA ASP A 206 -2.31 -4.43 -21.65
C ASP A 206 -2.37 -3.62 -20.34
N ILE A 207 -1.28 -2.92 -20.00
CA ILE A 207 -1.21 -2.03 -18.82
C ILE A 207 -2.28 -0.93 -18.90
N TYR A 208 -2.44 -0.29 -20.07
CA TYR A 208 -3.44 0.76 -20.23
C TYR A 208 -4.86 0.24 -20.01
N LYS A 209 -5.20 -0.93 -20.58
CA LYS A 209 -6.52 -1.56 -20.38
C LYS A 209 -6.78 -1.84 -18.90
N GLN A 210 -5.78 -2.39 -18.19
CA GLN A 210 -5.86 -2.65 -16.75
C GLN A 210 -6.09 -1.35 -15.96
N TRP A 211 -5.32 -0.30 -16.26
CA TRP A 211 -5.42 1.00 -15.58
C TRP A 211 -6.76 1.69 -15.84
N SER A 212 -7.26 1.70 -17.08
CA SER A 212 -8.48 2.42 -17.48
C SER A 212 -9.75 1.94 -16.77
N GLU A 213 -9.72 0.74 -16.18
CA GLU A 213 -10.84 0.20 -15.41
C GLU A 213 -10.62 0.31 -13.89
N SER A 214 -9.43 0.73 -13.45
CA SER A 214 -9.01 0.73 -12.06
C SER A 214 -9.56 1.93 -11.26
N ALA A 215 -9.56 1.81 -9.93
CA ALA A 215 -9.93 2.91 -9.04
C ALA A 215 -8.97 4.13 -9.14
N HIS A 216 -7.74 3.95 -9.62
CA HIS A 216 -6.82 5.06 -9.90
C HIS A 216 -7.27 5.89 -11.10
N HIS A 217 -7.76 5.26 -12.18
CA HIS A 217 -8.37 6.02 -13.27
C HIS A 217 -9.63 6.75 -12.79
N PHE A 218 -10.45 6.08 -11.97
CA PHE A 218 -11.67 6.64 -11.39
C PHE A 218 -11.44 7.38 -10.05
N SER A 219 -10.28 8.00 -9.87
CA SER A 219 -9.97 8.74 -8.64
C SER A 219 -10.58 10.15 -8.60
N SER A 220 -10.98 10.70 -9.74
CA SER A 220 -11.37 12.11 -9.91
C SER A 220 -12.89 12.29 -10.07
N PHE A 221 -13.35 13.32 -10.78
CA PHE A 221 -14.77 13.65 -10.96
C PHE A 221 -15.53 12.69 -11.89
N ASN A 222 -14.83 11.69 -12.43
CA ASN A 222 -15.39 10.49 -13.04
C ASN A 222 -15.90 9.45 -12.01
N ASN A 223 -15.80 9.75 -10.71
CA ASN A 223 -16.35 8.98 -9.59
C ASN A 223 -17.42 9.80 -8.85
N GLN A 224 -18.65 9.29 -8.79
CA GLN A 224 -19.80 10.05 -8.26
C GLN A 224 -19.70 10.34 -6.76
N TRP A 225 -19.21 9.38 -5.97
CA TRP A 225 -19.05 9.56 -4.52
C TRP A 225 -18.03 10.65 -4.22
N TYR A 226 -16.87 10.58 -4.88
CA TYR A 226 -15.84 11.62 -4.76
C TYR A 226 -16.35 12.98 -5.22
N ARG A 227 -16.94 13.03 -6.43
CA ARG A 227 -17.52 14.25 -7.02
C ARG A 227 -18.50 14.93 -6.06
N LYS A 228 -19.48 14.20 -5.51
CA LYS A 228 -20.49 14.78 -4.62
C LYS A 228 -19.84 15.28 -3.32
N SER A 229 -18.92 14.53 -2.73
CA SER A 229 -18.24 14.93 -1.49
C SER A 229 -17.36 16.16 -1.66
N ILE A 230 -16.64 16.30 -2.77
CA ILE A 230 -15.85 17.52 -3.02
C ILE A 230 -16.71 18.73 -3.32
N ILE A 231 -17.79 18.56 -4.09
CA ILE A 231 -18.76 19.65 -4.30
C ILE A 231 -19.32 20.12 -2.96
N TYR A 232 -19.74 19.19 -2.11
CA TYR A 232 -20.24 19.50 -0.77
C TYR A 232 -19.17 20.17 0.12
N MET A 233 -17.92 19.71 0.02
CA MET A 233 -16.78 20.33 0.71
C MET A 233 -16.57 21.78 0.29
N GLN A 234 -16.62 22.07 -1.01
CA GLN A 234 -16.44 23.44 -1.51
C GLN A 234 -17.59 24.36 -1.09
N GLU A 235 -18.81 23.84 -1.02
CA GLU A 235 -20.00 24.57 -0.57
C GLU A 235 -19.94 24.94 0.92
N VAL A 236 -19.43 24.05 1.76
CA VAL A 236 -19.43 24.24 3.23
C VAL A 236 -18.11 24.82 3.74
N ASN A 237 -16.98 24.36 3.22
CA ASN A 237 -15.64 24.64 3.75
C ASN A 237 -14.78 25.48 2.79
N GLY A 238 -15.28 25.76 1.59
CA GLY A 238 -14.60 26.57 0.57
C GLY A 238 -13.67 25.76 -0.35
N ILE A 239 -13.14 26.45 -1.36
CA ILE A 239 -12.35 25.85 -2.45
C ILE A 239 -10.99 25.36 -1.98
N GLN A 240 -10.24 26.20 -1.25
CA GLN A 240 -8.85 25.93 -0.89
C GLN A 240 -8.65 24.59 -0.15
N PRO A 241 -9.46 24.23 0.87
CA PRO A 241 -9.34 22.92 1.52
C PRO A 241 -9.46 21.72 0.58
N SER A 242 -10.23 21.81 -0.52
CA SER A 242 -10.41 20.71 -1.47
C SER A 242 -9.12 20.35 -2.23
N LYS A 243 -8.15 21.27 -2.31
CA LYS A 243 -6.85 21.02 -2.96
C LYS A 243 -6.05 19.93 -2.25
N TRP A 244 -6.25 19.75 -0.94
CA TRP A 244 -5.68 18.62 -0.19
C TRP A 244 -6.07 17.27 -0.79
N CYS A 245 -7.35 17.09 -1.16
CA CYS A 245 -7.82 15.89 -1.86
C CYS A 245 -7.18 15.77 -3.25
N GLY A 246 -7.09 16.90 -3.97
CA GLY A 246 -6.58 16.98 -5.33
C GLY A 246 -5.14 16.50 -5.50
N GLY A 247 -4.32 16.59 -4.45
CA GLY A 247 -2.93 16.11 -4.49
C GLY A 247 -2.81 14.59 -4.71
N CYS A 248 -3.82 13.83 -4.25
CA CYS A 248 -3.87 12.38 -4.42
C CYS A 248 -4.88 11.94 -5.49
N HIS A 249 -6.00 12.67 -5.63
CA HIS A 249 -7.12 12.29 -6.49
C HIS A 249 -7.11 12.95 -7.87
N ASP A 250 -6.70 14.22 -7.94
CA ASP A 250 -6.88 15.09 -9.10
C ASP A 250 -5.61 15.84 -9.58
N PRO A 251 -4.42 15.20 -9.71
CA PRO A 251 -3.21 15.94 -10.08
C PRO A 251 -3.36 16.76 -11.38
N ALA A 252 -4.18 16.27 -12.32
CA ALA A 252 -4.41 16.93 -13.61
C ALA A 252 -5.04 18.34 -13.51
N ILE A 253 -5.93 18.56 -12.54
CA ILE A 253 -6.59 19.87 -12.33
C ILE A 253 -6.05 20.62 -11.13
N LEU A 254 -5.34 19.96 -10.21
CA LEU A 254 -4.61 20.64 -9.15
C LEU A 254 -3.37 21.33 -9.73
N LEU A 255 -2.56 20.59 -10.49
CA LEU A 255 -1.23 21.05 -10.91
C LEU A 255 -1.28 22.08 -12.03
N ASN A 256 -2.42 22.24 -12.70
CA ASN A 256 -2.65 23.28 -13.71
C ASN A 256 -3.39 24.51 -13.17
N GLY A 257 -3.75 24.53 -11.87
CA GLY A 257 -4.44 25.64 -11.21
C GLY A 257 -5.97 25.68 -11.36
N VAL A 258 -6.59 24.72 -12.03
CA VAL A 258 -8.07 24.68 -12.20
C VAL A 258 -8.79 24.52 -10.85
N MET A 259 -8.19 23.83 -9.88
CA MET A 259 -8.75 23.69 -8.53
C MET A 259 -8.72 24.98 -7.69
N ASP A 260 -8.21 26.10 -8.21
CA ASP A 260 -8.39 27.42 -7.58
C ASP A 260 -9.78 28.02 -7.88
N GLN A 261 -10.57 27.38 -8.73
CA GLN A 261 -11.93 27.78 -9.12
C GLN A 261 -12.99 26.78 -8.60
N PRO A 262 -14.28 27.18 -8.55
CA PRO A 262 -15.36 26.26 -8.22
C PRO A 262 -15.38 25.05 -9.15
N ILE A 263 -15.40 23.85 -8.57
CA ILE A 263 -15.27 22.63 -9.36
C ILE A 263 -16.49 22.36 -10.24
N ARG A 264 -17.68 22.83 -9.82
CA ARG A 264 -18.94 22.72 -10.56
C ARG A 264 -18.83 23.24 -12.00
N GLU A 265 -17.96 24.22 -12.25
CA GLU A 265 -17.74 24.82 -13.58
C GLU A 265 -16.83 23.97 -14.48
N ASN A 266 -16.09 23.01 -13.90
CA ASN A 266 -15.04 22.26 -14.58
C ASN A 266 -15.24 20.73 -14.56
N LEU A 267 -16.34 20.23 -14.00
CA LEU A 267 -16.65 18.80 -13.82
C LEU A 267 -16.47 17.98 -15.09
N HIS A 268 -16.92 18.51 -16.22
CA HIS A 268 -16.99 17.79 -17.50
C HIS A 268 -15.75 17.98 -18.38
N THR A 269 -14.73 18.68 -17.88
CA THR A 269 -13.48 18.85 -18.63
C THR A 269 -12.70 17.54 -18.71
N PRO A 270 -11.95 17.27 -19.79
CA PRO A 270 -11.12 16.06 -19.88
C PRO A 270 -10.15 15.89 -18.70
N ALA A 271 -9.65 17.00 -18.14
CA ALA A 271 -8.73 17.00 -17.01
C ALA A 271 -9.40 16.51 -15.72
N ALA A 272 -10.63 16.95 -15.45
CA ALA A 272 -11.42 16.48 -14.31
C ALA A 272 -11.88 15.00 -14.46
N GLN A 273 -11.71 14.42 -15.65
CA GLN A 273 -12.05 13.02 -15.95
C GLN A 273 -10.80 12.12 -16.07
N ALA A 274 -9.60 12.67 -15.91
CA ALA A 274 -8.34 11.94 -16.15
C ALA A 274 -7.96 10.98 -15.00
N GLY A 275 -8.34 11.33 -13.76
CA GLY A 275 -7.90 10.60 -12.56
C GLY A 275 -6.40 10.65 -12.36
N LEU A 276 -5.86 9.62 -11.70
CA LEU A 276 -4.43 9.35 -11.65
C LEU A 276 -3.95 8.78 -12.98
N ALA A 277 -3.67 9.68 -13.93
CA ALA A 277 -3.08 9.36 -15.23
C ALA A 277 -1.72 8.64 -15.10
N CYS A 278 -1.28 7.94 -16.15
CA CYS A 278 0.03 7.27 -16.17
C CYS A 278 1.16 8.24 -15.77
N THR A 279 1.10 9.47 -16.29
CA THR A 279 2.08 10.54 -16.00
C THR A 279 1.96 11.12 -14.60
N ALA A 280 0.83 10.96 -13.90
CA ALA A 280 0.69 11.40 -12.51
C ALA A 280 1.56 10.56 -11.57
N CYS A 281 1.65 9.24 -11.80
CA CYS A 281 2.53 8.36 -11.03
C CYS A 281 3.95 8.32 -11.60
N HIS A 282 4.09 8.09 -12.90
CA HIS A 282 5.41 7.83 -13.51
C HIS A 282 6.26 9.08 -13.73
N SER A 283 5.73 10.28 -13.51
CA SER A 283 6.52 11.52 -13.60
C SER A 283 6.88 12.08 -12.22
N ILE A 284 6.58 11.34 -11.15
CA ILE A 284 7.14 11.62 -9.82
C ILE A 284 8.66 11.44 -9.92
N ASP A 285 9.39 12.51 -9.68
CA ASP A 285 10.86 12.56 -9.75
C ASP A 285 11.48 12.35 -8.36
N GLN A 286 10.73 12.69 -7.31
CA GLN A 286 11.11 12.52 -5.90
C GLN A 286 9.89 12.18 -5.04
N VAL A 287 10.05 11.21 -4.14
CA VAL A 287 9.18 11.00 -2.98
C VAL A 287 9.86 11.70 -1.81
N LYS A 288 9.19 12.68 -1.19
CA LYS A 288 9.85 13.55 -0.20
C LYS A 288 10.12 12.82 1.10
N ASP A 289 9.11 12.09 1.58
CA ASP A 289 9.07 11.42 2.88
C ASP A 289 7.89 10.45 2.93
N THR A 290 7.68 9.81 4.08
CA THR A 290 6.55 8.90 4.34
C THR A 290 5.50 9.51 5.27
N MET A 291 5.35 10.84 5.31
CA MET A 291 4.28 11.51 6.05
C MET A 291 2.95 11.51 5.29
N GLY A 292 2.98 11.31 3.96
CA GLY A 292 1.79 11.21 3.13
C GLY A 292 1.31 12.54 2.55
N ASN A 293 -0.01 12.75 2.42
CA ASN A 293 -0.62 14.00 1.94
C ASN A 293 -0.07 14.51 0.59
N SER A 294 0.21 13.61 -0.35
CA SER A 294 0.83 13.88 -1.65
C SER A 294 2.24 14.49 -1.56
N GLY A 295 3.03 14.09 -0.57
CA GLY A 295 4.43 14.49 -0.36
C GLY A 295 5.40 14.01 -1.46
N TYR A 296 5.22 14.45 -2.70
CA TYR A 296 6.07 14.13 -3.84
C TYR A 296 6.38 15.37 -4.68
N VAL A 297 7.45 15.29 -5.48
CA VAL A 297 7.78 16.27 -6.52
C VAL A 297 7.54 15.63 -7.87
N ILE A 298 6.69 16.27 -8.68
CA ILE A 298 6.41 15.84 -10.05
C ILE A 298 7.21 16.70 -11.04
N LYS A 299 7.71 16.07 -12.09
CA LYS A 299 8.54 16.70 -13.11
C LYS A 299 7.86 16.67 -14.46
N TYR A 300 7.82 17.81 -15.14
CA TYR A 300 7.43 17.86 -16.55
C TYR A 300 8.62 17.45 -17.44
N PRO A 301 8.62 16.26 -18.08
CA PRO A 301 9.78 15.76 -18.79
C PRO A 301 10.11 16.63 -20.02
N PRO A 302 11.38 17.00 -20.24
CA PRO A 302 11.78 17.89 -21.35
C PRO A 302 11.34 17.43 -22.74
N LEU A 303 11.20 16.11 -22.95
CA LEU A 303 10.83 15.50 -24.22
C LEU A 303 9.32 15.24 -24.38
N HIS A 304 8.49 15.61 -23.40
CA HIS A 304 7.04 15.36 -23.46
C HIS A 304 6.41 15.98 -24.71
N ASN A 305 6.79 17.21 -25.07
CA ASN A 305 6.28 17.91 -26.25
C ASN A 305 6.47 17.13 -27.58
N LEU A 306 7.50 16.29 -27.66
CA LEU A 306 7.71 15.42 -28.83
C LEU A 306 6.77 14.21 -28.81
N ALA A 307 6.49 13.67 -27.62
CA ALA A 307 5.58 12.54 -27.41
C ALA A 307 4.12 12.94 -27.66
N SER A 308 3.71 14.11 -27.16
CA SER A 308 2.35 14.66 -27.29
C SER A 308 2.09 15.39 -28.61
N SER A 309 3.09 15.52 -29.49
CA SER A 309 2.96 16.25 -30.75
C SER A 309 1.83 15.69 -31.64
N ASN A 310 0.97 16.58 -32.13
CA ASN A 310 -0.06 16.26 -33.12
C ASN A 310 0.52 15.89 -34.50
N ASN A 311 1.80 16.20 -34.76
CA ASN A 311 2.45 15.89 -36.03
C ASN A 311 2.79 14.39 -36.12
N ARG A 312 2.17 13.71 -37.10
CA ARG A 312 2.33 12.26 -37.33
C ARG A 312 3.78 11.84 -37.59
N LEU A 313 4.59 12.69 -38.23
CA LEU A 313 6.00 12.39 -38.53
C LEU A 313 6.86 12.47 -37.27
N ILE A 314 6.69 13.53 -36.47
CA ILE A 314 7.41 13.71 -35.19
C ILE A 314 7.10 12.53 -34.26
N ARG A 315 5.83 12.17 -34.10
CA ARG A 315 5.41 11.03 -33.26
C ARG A 315 5.93 9.68 -33.80
N LYS A 316 5.99 9.49 -35.12
CA LYS A 316 6.62 8.28 -35.70
C LYS A 316 8.11 8.21 -35.36
N MET A 317 8.83 9.32 -35.51
CA MET A 317 10.25 9.42 -35.19
C MET A 317 10.51 9.21 -33.69
N HIS A 318 9.72 9.86 -32.83
CA HIS A 318 9.79 9.68 -31.38
C HIS A 318 9.60 8.21 -30.97
N ASN A 319 8.54 7.55 -31.45
CA ASN A 319 8.30 6.14 -31.13
C ASN A 319 9.40 5.22 -31.68
N TYR A 320 9.96 5.54 -32.84
CA TYR A 320 11.08 4.80 -33.41
C TYR A 320 12.33 4.92 -32.53
N LEU A 321 12.65 6.13 -32.08
CA LEU A 321 13.78 6.38 -31.18
C LEU A 321 13.64 5.65 -29.84
N ILE A 322 12.45 5.65 -29.23
CA ILE A 322 12.20 4.87 -28.00
C ILE A 322 12.42 3.37 -28.24
N LYS A 323 11.98 2.84 -29.39
CA LYS A 323 12.19 1.43 -29.71
C LYS A 323 13.65 1.10 -29.93
N LEU A 324 14.42 1.99 -30.56
CA LEU A 324 15.85 1.80 -30.78
C LEU A 324 16.65 1.84 -29.49
N ASP A 325 16.31 2.78 -28.60
CA ASP A 325 16.96 2.96 -27.32
C ASP A 325 15.94 3.29 -26.22
N PRO A 326 15.43 2.26 -25.52
CA PRO A 326 14.40 2.44 -24.49
C PRO A 326 14.95 2.94 -23.15
N GLU A 327 16.28 2.97 -22.94
CA GLU A 327 16.86 3.32 -21.63
C GLU A 327 16.52 4.75 -21.17
N PRO A 328 16.66 5.80 -22.00
CA PRO A 328 16.24 7.15 -21.63
C PRO A 328 14.75 7.25 -21.25
N HIS A 329 13.88 6.57 -22.00
CA HIS A 329 12.44 6.53 -21.71
C HIS A 329 12.17 5.88 -20.35
N ARG A 330 12.79 4.73 -20.09
CA ARG A 330 12.67 4.03 -18.79
C ARG A 330 13.18 4.89 -17.64
N ASN A 331 14.32 5.57 -17.80
CA ASN A 331 14.90 6.41 -16.76
C ASN A 331 14.07 7.67 -16.49
N SER A 332 13.32 8.16 -17.48
CA SER A 332 12.32 9.22 -17.28
C SER A 332 11.17 8.77 -16.39
N PHE A 333 10.62 7.58 -16.61
CA PHE A 333 9.34 7.17 -16.02
C PHE A 333 9.42 6.15 -14.86
N ILE A 334 10.57 5.51 -14.65
CA ILE A 334 10.76 4.47 -13.64
C ILE A 334 12.02 4.77 -12.82
N LYS A 335 11.84 5.47 -11.69
CA LYS A 335 12.91 5.73 -10.72
C LYS A 335 13.20 4.50 -9.85
N PRO A 336 14.35 4.44 -9.14
CA PRO A 336 14.66 3.36 -8.20
C PRO A 336 13.54 3.09 -7.19
N PHE A 337 12.95 4.14 -6.58
CA PHE A 337 11.89 3.99 -5.58
C PHE A 337 10.61 3.30 -6.11
N HIS A 338 10.34 3.33 -7.42
CA HIS A 338 9.22 2.59 -8.01
C HIS A 338 9.40 1.05 -7.96
N ARG A 339 10.61 0.57 -7.64
CA ARG A 339 10.97 -0.86 -7.62
C ARG A 339 11.52 -1.29 -6.27
N GLU A 340 12.35 -0.44 -5.67
CA GLU A 340 13.06 -0.75 -4.44
C GLU A 340 12.26 -0.31 -3.21
N ASN A 341 11.64 0.87 -3.24
CA ASN A 341 10.90 1.51 -2.15
C ASN A 341 9.41 1.68 -2.49
N THR A 342 8.78 0.62 -3.01
CA THR A 342 7.40 0.69 -3.51
C THR A 342 6.41 1.09 -2.42
N ALA A 343 6.63 0.67 -1.18
CA ALA A 343 5.74 1.00 -0.07
C ALA A 343 5.84 2.48 0.31
N GLU A 344 7.06 3.02 0.38
CA GLU A 344 7.30 4.43 0.59
C GLU A 344 6.72 5.29 -0.56
N PHE A 345 6.85 4.83 -1.81
CA PHE A 345 6.20 5.47 -2.95
C PHE A 345 4.67 5.52 -2.80
N CYS A 346 4.04 4.39 -2.44
CA CYS A 346 2.60 4.34 -2.20
C CYS A 346 2.17 5.21 -1.01
N SER A 347 3.03 5.37 0.02
CA SER A 347 2.71 6.13 1.24
C SER A 347 2.34 7.59 0.95
N THR A 348 2.82 8.15 -0.17
CA THR A 348 2.48 9.52 -0.61
C THR A 348 0.98 9.77 -0.69
N CYS A 349 0.19 8.76 -1.08
CA CYS A 349 -1.28 8.85 -1.15
C CYS A 349 -1.98 7.87 -0.20
N HIS A 350 -1.29 6.78 0.21
CA HIS A 350 -1.84 5.74 1.10
C HIS A 350 -1.59 6.00 2.60
N LYS A 351 -1.24 7.23 2.93
CA LYS A 351 -1.18 7.78 4.28
C LYS A 351 -1.64 9.23 4.21
N ALA A 352 -2.58 9.60 5.06
CA ALA A 352 -3.15 10.94 5.02
C ALA A 352 -3.56 11.44 6.41
N HIS A 353 -3.36 12.73 6.64
CA HIS A 353 -3.79 13.45 7.83
C HIS A 353 -4.44 14.77 7.44
N LEU A 354 -5.39 15.19 8.27
CA LEU A 354 -5.98 16.51 8.21
C LEU A 354 -5.32 17.38 9.27
N ASP A 355 -5.26 18.68 9.04
CA ASP A 355 -4.85 19.67 10.02
C ASP A 355 -5.67 20.94 9.80
N PHE A 356 -5.43 21.98 10.59
CA PHE A 356 -6.23 23.20 10.63
C PHE A 356 -6.60 23.79 9.26
N PRO A 357 -5.70 23.87 8.24
CA PRO A 357 -6.06 24.41 6.92
C PRO A 357 -7.16 23.63 6.19
N VAL A 358 -7.39 22.36 6.55
CA VAL A 358 -8.39 21.49 5.93
C VAL A 358 -9.61 21.34 6.84
N ASN A 359 -9.41 21.11 8.14
CA ASN A 359 -10.49 20.74 9.06
C ASN A 359 -10.90 21.83 10.07
N ASN A 360 -10.21 22.99 10.07
CA ASN A 360 -10.42 24.10 11.00
C ASN A 360 -10.37 23.67 12.48
N TYR A 361 -9.59 22.62 12.80
CA TYR A 361 -9.57 22.02 14.12
C TYR A 361 -8.14 21.77 14.60
N ARG A 362 -7.53 20.66 14.18
CA ARG A 362 -6.16 20.26 14.58
C ARG A 362 -5.68 19.11 13.71
N TRP A 363 -4.44 18.67 13.92
CA TRP A 363 -3.95 17.44 13.31
C TRP A 363 -4.80 16.24 13.74
N VAL A 364 -5.34 15.51 12.76
CA VAL A 364 -6.10 14.27 12.94
C VAL A 364 -5.66 13.29 11.86
N ARG A 365 -5.38 12.04 12.25
CA ARG A 365 -5.08 10.99 11.27
C ARG A 365 -6.36 10.63 10.50
N GLY A 366 -6.29 10.70 9.17
CA GLY A 366 -7.36 10.22 8.30
C GLY A 366 -7.28 8.69 8.15
N PHE A 367 -6.20 8.21 7.51
CA PHE A 367 -5.89 6.78 7.40
C PHE A 367 -4.38 6.60 7.25
N ASN A 368 -3.89 5.38 7.53
CA ASN A 368 -2.46 5.10 7.60
C ASN A 368 -2.14 3.64 7.26
N ASP A 369 -2.15 3.32 5.97
CA ASP A 369 -1.88 1.95 5.52
C ASP A 369 -0.38 1.63 5.63
N TYR A 370 0.48 2.63 5.38
CA TYR A 370 1.93 2.45 5.34
C TYR A 370 2.52 2.08 6.70
N ASP A 371 2.22 2.82 7.78
CA ASP A 371 2.84 2.50 9.08
C ASP A 371 2.27 1.20 9.66
N GLN A 372 0.99 0.89 9.38
CA GLN A 372 0.38 -0.39 9.74
C GLN A 372 1.11 -1.55 9.04
N TRP A 373 1.41 -1.42 7.75
CA TRP A 373 2.22 -2.38 7.01
C TRP A 373 3.65 -2.44 7.55
N GLN A 374 4.29 -1.30 7.76
CA GLN A 374 5.67 -1.22 8.23
C GLN A 374 5.83 -1.94 9.58
N LYS A 375 4.89 -1.76 10.52
CA LYS A 375 4.90 -2.37 11.86
C LYS A 375 4.42 -3.82 11.89
N SER A 376 4.02 -4.38 10.74
CA SER A 376 3.47 -5.74 10.62
C SER A 376 4.54 -6.82 10.44
N GLY A 377 4.11 -8.07 10.55
CA GLY A 377 4.93 -9.24 10.24
C GLY A 377 5.15 -9.38 8.74
N VAL A 378 4.27 -8.81 7.91
CA VAL A 378 4.33 -8.92 6.44
C VAL A 378 5.48 -8.12 5.84
N SER A 379 5.84 -6.97 6.44
CA SER A 379 7.01 -6.18 6.03
C SER A 379 8.34 -6.81 6.45
N HIS A 380 8.32 -7.82 7.34
CA HIS A 380 9.50 -8.29 8.10
C HIS A 380 10.22 -7.13 8.81
N GLN A 381 9.48 -6.14 9.31
CA GLN A 381 10.03 -5.06 10.15
C GLN A 381 9.31 -4.94 11.50
N GLY A 382 8.22 -5.68 11.71
CA GLY A 382 7.47 -5.73 12.97
C GLY A 382 7.87 -6.91 13.86
N ALA A 383 8.55 -6.66 14.97
CA ALA A 383 9.03 -7.66 15.92
C ALA A 383 7.93 -8.33 16.76
N LEU A 384 6.72 -7.76 16.81
CA LEU A 384 5.66 -8.18 17.75
C LEU A 384 4.48 -8.88 17.08
N SER A 385 4.68 -9.37 15.86
CA SER A 385 3.60 -9.88 15.02
C SER A 385 3.18 -11.28 15.48
N PHE A 386 1.89 -11.59 15.38
CA PHE A 386 1.39 -12.93 15.70
C PHE A 386 1.91 -13.95 14.67
N TYR A 387 1.85 -13.61 13.38
CA TYR A 387 2.36 -14.46 12.29
C TYR A 387 3.31 -13.68 11.37
N TYR A 388 4.21 -14.42 10.71
CA TYR A 388 5.12 -13.91 9.68
C TYR A 388 4.97 -14.75 8.41
N PRO A 389 4.85 -14.14 7.21
CA PRO A 389 5.00 -14.89 5.97
C PRO A 389 6.46 -15.34 5.80
N GLU A 390 6.69 -16.38 5.00
CA GLU A 390 8.05 -16.88 4.72
C GLU A 390 8.97 -15.79 4.16
N THR A 391 8.44 -14.92 3.30
CA THR A 391 9.16 -13.79 2.70
C THR A 391 8.44 -12.49 2.97
N ALA A 392 9.21 -11.44 3.24
CA ALA A 392 8.70 -10.07 3.31
C ALA A 392 7.95 -9.71 2.02
N LYS A 393 6.80 -9.04 2.16
CA LYS A 393 6.00 -8.53 1.04
C LYS A 393 5.89 -7.02 1.10
N LYS A 394 5.86 -6.40 -0.07
CA LYS A 394 5.60 -4.97 -0.30
C LYS A 394 4.18 -4.77 -0.83
N CYS A 395 3.71 -3.52 -0.85
CA CYS A 395 2.37 -3.20 -1.39
C CYS A 395 2.16 -3.73 -2.82
N ALA A 396 3.17 -3.61 -3.68
CA ALA A 396 3.11 -4.05 -5.08
C ALA A 396 2.99 -5.58 -5.25
N ASP A 397 3.42 -6.38 -4.28
CA ASP A 397 3.33 -7.84 -4.38
C ASP A 397 1.88 -8.33 -4.30
N CYS A 398 1.03 -7.61 -3.56
CA CYS A 398 -0.40 -7.92 -3.44
C CYS A 398 -1.28 -7.06 -4.38
N HIS A 399 -0.99 -5.75 -4.49
CA HIS A 399 -1.83 -4.80 -5.23
C HIS A 399 -1.36 -4.54 -6.67
N MET A 400 -0.19 -5.03 -7.06
CA MET A 400 0.27 -5.00 -8.46
C MET A 400 0.90 -6.35 -8.84
N PRO A 401 0.17 -7.47 -8.66
CA PRO A 401 0.74 -8.80 -8.86
C PRO A 401 1.24 -8.97 -10.30
N LEU A 402 2.23 -9.84 -10.49
CA LEU A 402 2.75 -10.15 -11.81
C LEU A 402 1.70 -10.91 -12.64
N VAL A 403 1.32 -10.36 -13.78
CA VAL A 403 0.36 -10.93 -14.73
C VAL A 403 0.98 -11.07 -16.11
N ASP A 404 0.47 -12.02 -16.90
CA ASP A 404 0.96 -12.23 -18.26
C ASP A 404 0.62 -11.04 -19.16
N SER A 405 1.56 -10.66 -20.04
CA SER A 405 1.40 -9.54 -20.95
C SER A 405 2.31 -9.63 -22.17
N LYS A 406 1.84 -9.03 -23.27
CA LYS A 406 2.58 -8.88 -24.53
C LYS A 406 3.14 -7.47 -24.72
N ASP A 407 3.02 -6.60 -23.72
CA ASP A 407 3.55 -5.24 -23.75
C ASP A 407 5.05 -5.24 -24.01
N ALA A 408 5.55 -4.25 -24.76
CA ALA A 408 6.95 -4.19 -25.20
C ALA A 408 7.96 -4.15 -24.03
N GLY A 409 7.50 -3.67 -22.85
CA GLY A 409 8.27 -3.59 -21.62
C GLY A 409 8.23 -4.84 -20.72
N ASN A 410 7.53 -5.91 -21.12
CA ASN A 410 7.39 -7.11 -20.29
C ASN A 410 8.74 -7.76 -19.94
N ILE A 411 8.81 -8.40 -18.78
CA ILE A 411 9.96 -9.20 -18.33
C ILE A 411 9.49 -10.66 -18.24
N LYS A 412 10.08 -11.53 -19.07
CA LYS A 412 9.70 -12.96 -19.18
C LYS A 412 8.20 -13.16 -19.43
N GLY A 413 7.59 -12.31 -20.27
CA GLY A 413 6.17 -12.38 -20.60
C GLY A 413 5.24 -11.83 -19.52
N LYS A 414 5.77 -11.15 -18.49
CA LYS A 414 4.97 -10.63 -17.38
C LYS A 414 5.19 -9.13 -17.13
N VAL A 415 4.17 -8.48 -16.60
CA VAL A 415 4.19 -7.09 -16.10
C VAL A 415 3.51 -7.03 -14.74
N HIS A 416 3.79 -5.99 -13.95
CA HIS A 416 3.00 -5.69 -12.77
C HIS A 416 1.61 -5.21 -13.19
N SER A 417 0.57 -5.82 -12.63
CA SER A 417 -0.82 -5.47 -12.92
C SER A 417 -1.12 -4.03 -12.51
N HIS A 418 -1.75 -3.27 -13.40
CA HIS A 418 -2.27 -1.93 -13.11
C HIS A 418 -3.79 -1.94 -12.87
N ARG A 419 -4.35 -3.10 -12.53
CA ARG A 419 -5.75 -3.20 -12.08
C ARG A 419 -5.94 -2.74 -10.64
N PHE A 420 -4.85 -2.74 -9.85
CA PHE A 420 -4.86 -2.41 -8.43
C PHE A 420 -5.95 -3.17 -7.65
N PRO A 421 -5.98 -4.52 -7.71
CA PRO A 421 -6.98 -5.31 -6.99
C PRO A 421 -6.95 -4.93 -5.50
N ALA A 422 -8.11 -4.52 -5.02
CA ALA A 422 -8.38 -4.07 -3.67
C ALA A 422 -9.91 -4.09 -3.49
N ALA A 423 -10.44 -3.45 -2.45
CA ALA A 423 -11.85 -3.59 -2.12
C ALA A 423 -12.84 -2.74 -2.95
N ASN A 424 -12.47 -2.10 -4.07
CA ASN A 424 -13.41 -1.22 -4.79
C ASN A 424 -14.29 -1.95 -5.83
N SER A 425 -15.41 -2.51 -5.38
CA SER A 425 -16.42 -3.15 -6.26
C SER A 425 -17.41 -2.16 -6.89
N ALA A 426 -17.62 -1.00 -6.28
CA ALA A 426 -18.63 -0.04 -6.73
C ALA A 426 -18.29 0.62 -8.07
N LEU A 427 -17.04 1.08 -8.24
CA LEU A 427 -16.61 1.78 -9.47
C LEU A 427 -16.68 0.89 -10.72
N PRO A 428 -16.15 -0.35 -10.74
CA PRO A 428 -16.31 -1.21 -11.91
C PRO A 428 -17.78 -1.59 -12.16
N TYR A 429 -18.59 -1.76 -11.11
CA TYR A 429 -20.02 -2.04 -11.25
C TYR A 429 -20.78 -0.91 -11.96
N VAL A 430 -20.69 0.33 -11.48
CA VAL A 430 -21.43 1.46 -12.08
C VAL A 430 -20.92 1.84 -13.47
N ASN A 431 -19.71 1.41 -13.83
CA ASN A 431 -19.12 1.58 -15.16
C ASN A 431 -19.26 0.36 -16.07
N LYS A 432 -19.88 -0.74 -15.60
CA LYS A 432 -20.04 -2.00 -16.35
C LYS A 432 -18.69 -2.58 -16.82
N HIS A 433 -17.71 -2.67 -15.90
CA HIS A 433 -16.39 -3.24 -16.12
C HIS A 433 -16.30 -4.63 -15.48
N ASP A 434 -16.88 -5.63 -16.14
CA ASP A 434 -17.04 -6.98 -15.58
C ASP A 434 -15.71 -7.66 -15.24
N GLU A 435 -14.67 -7.45 -16.04
CA GLU A 435 -13.34 -8.03 -15.80
C GLU A 435 -12.71 -7.47 -14.51
N GLN A 436 -12.81 -6.15 -14.30
CA GLN A 436 -12.33 -5.51 -13.07
C GLN A 436 -13.18 -5.91 -11.85
N LEU A 437 -14.51 -5.96 -11.99
CA LEU A 437 -15.41 -6.38 -10.90
C LEU A 437 -15.11 -7.82 -10.47
N LYS A 438 -14.91 -8.72 -11.44
CA LYS A 438 -14.49 -10.10 -11.20
C LYS A 438 -13.14 -10.14 -10.48
N THR A 439 -12.14 -9.41 -10.98
CA THR A 439 -10.80 -9.33 -10.35
C THR A 439 -10.87 -8.87 -8.90
N VAL A 440 -11.69 -7.86 -8.59
CA VAL A 440 -11.89 -7.37 -7.22
C VAL A 440 -12.60 -8.40 -6.34
N THR A 441 -13.62 -9.07 -6.88
CA THR A 441 -14.39 -10.11 -6.16
C THR A 441 -13.51 -11.30 -5.81
N GLU A 442 -12.75 -11.81 -6.79
CA GLU A 442 -11.78 -12.89 -6.59
C GLU A 442 -10.71 -12.48 -5.57
N PHE A 443 -10.21 -11.25 -5.63
CA PHE A 443 -9.23 -10.75 -4.64
C PHE A 443 -9.79 -10.76 -3.21
N LEU A 444 -11.04 -10.34 -3.02
CA LEU A 444 -11.70 -10.32 -1.70
C LEU A 444 -12.07 -11.72 -1.19
N GLN A 445 -12.20 -12.71 -2.07
CA GLN A 445 -12.53 -14.10 -1.75
C GLN A 445 -11.32 -15.04 -1.68
N ASN A 446 -10.12 -14.54 -2.01
CA ASN A 446 -8.89 -15.34 -2.06
C ASN A 446 -8.24 -15.48 -0.68
N ASP A 447 -8.99 -16.04 0.28
CA ASP A 447 -8.56 -16.34 1.67
C ASP A 447 -7.88 -15.16 2.39
N VAL A 448 -8.27 -13.92 2.05
CA VAL A 448 -7.77 -12.73 2.75
C VAL A 448 -8.31 -12.67 4.18
N ILE A 449 -9.54 -13.14 4.37
CA ILE A 449 -10.24 -13.30 5.64
C ILE A 449 -10.82 -14.72 5.71
N THR A 450 -10.86 -15.31 6.90
CA THR A 450 -11.53 -16.58 7.15
C THR A 450 -12.42 -16.47 8.39
N LEU A 451 -13.48 -17.27 8.42
CA LEU A 451 -14.40 -17.36 9.54
C LEU A 451 -14.25 -18.73 10.22
N ASP A 452 -14.37 -18.72 11.55
CA ASP A 452 -14.48 -19.93 12.37
C ASP A 452 -15.54 -19.71 13.46
N MET A 453 -16.09 -20.79 14.01
CA MET A 453 -17.19 -20.73 14.97
C MET A 453 -16.95 -21.58 16.22
N PHE A 454 -17.30 -20.99 17.35
CA PHE A 454 -17.23 -21.56 18.69
C PHE A 454 -18.62 -21.52 19.32
N ALA A 455 -18.91 -22.50 20.16
CA ALA A 455 -20.08 -22.52 21.02
C ALA A 455 -19.63 -22.59 22.48
N ASN A 456 -20.10 -21.65 23.31
CA ASN A 456 -19.80 -21.60 24.74
C ASN A 456 -18.29 -21.68 25.05
N GLY A 457 -17.46 -21.00 24.26
CA GLY A 457 -16.01 -21.00 24.41
C GLY A 457 -15.25 -22.23 23.91
N SER A 458 -15.92 -23.14 23.20
CA SER A 458 -15.29 -24.33 22.60
C SER A 458 -15.46 -24.37 21.08
N PRO A 459 -14.44 -24.80 20.31
CA PRO A 459 -14.51 -24.86 18.86
C PRO A 459 -15.59 -25.87 18.45
N ILE A 460 -16.46 -25.49 17.50
CA ILE A 460 -17.50 -26.38 17.02
C ILE A 460 -16.87 -27.43 16.07
N PRO A 461 -17.04 -28.75 16.33
CA PRO A 461 -16.63 -29.83 15.43
C PRO A 461 -17.37 -29.83 14.08
N GLU A 462 -16.87 -30.59 13.12
CA GLU A 462 -17.53 -30.74 11.81
C GLU A 462 -18.88 -31.43 11.90
N ASP A 463 -19.00 -32.40 12.82
CA ASP A 463 -20.24 -33.10 13.12
C ASP A 463 -21.17 -32.30 14.04
N GLY A 464 -20.80 -31.08 14.43
CA GLY A 464 -21.61 -30.17 15.24
C GLY A 464 -21.40 -30.33 16.75
N THR A 465 -22.20 -29.62 17.54
CA THR A 465 -22.18 -29.67 19.01
C THR A 465 -23.59 -29.64 19.59
N SER A 466 -23.79 -30.25 20.76
CA SER A 466 -25.10 -30.31 21.41
C SER A 466 -25.45 -29.00 22.12
N VAL A 467 -26.70 -28.57 21.95
CA VAL A 467 -27.34 -27.43 22.64
C VAL A 467 -28.72 -27.88 23.15
N TYR A 468 -29.28 -27.18 24.14
CA TYR A 468 -30.48 -27.63 24.85
C TYR A 468 -31.64 -26.65 24.71
N ARG A 469 -32.87 -27.18 24.62
CA ARG A 469 -34.09 -26.35 24.51
C ARG A 469 -34.28 -25.47 25.74
N ASN A 470 -34.71 -24.23 25.49
CA ASN A 470 -34.89 -23.18 26.51
C ASN A 470 -33.61 -22.80 27.26
N GLU A 471 -32.43 -23.17 26.76
CA GLU A 471 -31.15 -22.68 27.26
C GLU A 471 -30.59 -21.56 26.38
N SER A 472 -29.91 -20.63 27.04
CA SER A 472 -29.13 -19.57 26.40
C SER A 472 -27.74 -20.10 26.07
N ASN A 473 -27.33 -19.97 24.81
CA ASN A 473 -26.03 -20.41 24.31
C ASN A 473 -25.29 -19.24 23.68
N LEU A 474 -23.97 -19.24 23.81
CA LEU A 474 -23.11 -18.25 23.17
C LEU A 474 -22.53 -18.84 21.89
N ILE A 475 -22.83 -18.21 20.75
CA ILE A 475 -22.16 -18.51 19.48
C ILE A 475 -21.13 -17.42 19.23
N GLU A 476 -19.87 -17.81 19.12
CA GLU A 476 -18.76 -16.87 18.94
C GLU A 476 -18.14 -17.10 17.57
N VAL A 477 -18.15 -16.07 16.73
CA VAL A 477 -17.58 -16.12 15.38
C VAL A 477 -16.20 -15.46 15.44
N VAL A 478 -15.19 -16.22 15.07
CA VAL A 478 -13.80 -15.75 14.97
C VAL A 478 -13.55 -15.29 13.55
N VAL A 479 -13.24 -14.01 13.37
CA VAL A 479 -12.90 -13.40 12.08
C VAL A 479 -11.40 -13.21 12.02
N ARG A 480 -10.72 -13.89 11.09
CA ARG A 480 -9.24 -13.89 11.02
C ARG A 480 -8.71 -13.23 9.76
N THR A 481 -7.67 -12.42 9.91
CA THR A 481 -6.84 -11.96 8.78
C THR A 481 -5.74 -12.96 8.45
N ARG A 482 -5.59 -13.29 7.15
CA ARG A 482 -4.52 -14.17 6.65
C ARG A 482 -3.66 -13.48 5.61
N GLY A 483 -4.26 -13.01 4.53
CA GLY A 483 -3.57 -12.40 3.39
C GLY A 483 -3.32 -10.88 3.51
N VAL A 484 -3.53 -10.28 4.68
CA VAL A 484 -3.58 -8.81 4.86
C VAL A 484 -2.30 -8.29 5.52
N GLY A 485 -1.65 -7.30 4.88
CA GLY A 485 -0.41 -6.69 5.37
C GLY A 485 -0.59 -5.43 6.22
N HIS A 486 -1.78 -4.86 6.27
CA HIS A 486 -2.18 -3.71 7.09
C HIS A 486 -3.45 -4.07 7.88
N ASN A 487 -4.05 -3.15 8.63
CA ASN A 487 -5.30 -3.48 9.32
C ASN A 487 -6.40 -3.81 8.31
N PHE A 488 -7.30 -4.72 8.69
CA PHE A 488 -8.51 -5.03 7.95
C PHE A 488 -9.73 -4.52 8.72
N PRO A 489 -10.63 -3.77 8.06
CA PRO A 489 -10.39 -3.03 6.83
C PRO A 489 -9.44 -1.84 7.07
N THR A 490 -9.00 -1.20 5.98
CA THR A 490 -8.26 0.07 6.02
C THR A 490 -8.73 1.07 4.95
N GLY A 491 -8.17 2.27 4.94
CA GLY A 491 -8.56 3.39 4.08
C GLY A 491 -9.76 4.13 4.65
N THR A 492 -10.74 4.45 3.80
CA THR A 492 -11.94 5.23 4.17
C THR A 492 -13.05 4.36 4.79
N ILE A 493 -12.73 3.63 5.87
CA ILE A 493 -13.58 2.57 6.44
C ILE A 493 -14.86 3.06 7.12
N ASP A 494 -15.02 4.37 7.28
CA ASP A 494 -16.29 5.01 7.66
C ASP A 494 -17.32 5.02 6.52
N ALA A 495 -16.86 4.82 5.28
CA ALA A 495 -17.69 4.88 4.08
C ALA A 495 -18.26 3.52 3.66
N PHE A 496 -17.83 2.42 4.27
CA PHE A 496 -18.08 1.06 3.80
C PHE A 496 -19.15 0.38 4.66
N ASP A 497 -19.87 -0.59 4.08
CA ASP A 497 -20.57 -1.58 4.85
C ASP A 497 -19.73 -2.87 4.82
N ILE A 498 -19.11 -3.20 5.95
CA ILE A 498 -18.47 -4.50 6.18
C ILE A 498 -19.06 -5.01 7.49
N TRP A 499 -19.81 -6.10 7.41
CA TRP A 499 -20.54 -6.58 8.57
C TRP A 499 -20.57 -8.10 8.62
N LEU A 500 -20.68 -8.60 9.84
CA LEU A 500 -20.87 -10.01 10.09
C LEU A 500 -22.38 -10.31 10.19
N GLU A 501 -22.84 -11.22 9.36
CA GLU A 501 -24.18 -11.77 9.37
C GLU A 501 -24.14 -13.17 9.99
N LEU A 502 -25.05 -13.44 10.93
CA LEU A 502 -25.26 -14.77 11.51
C LEU A 502 -26.72 -15.16 11.33
N LYS A 503 -26.96 -16.30 10.68
CA LYS A 503 -28.29 -16.85 10.44
C LYS A 503 -28.35 -18.28 10.93
N ILE A 504 -29.39 -18.60 11.68
CA ILE A 504 -29.65 -19.93 12.24
C ILE A 504 -31.05 -20.37 11.87
N VAL A 505 -31.14 -21.53 11.22
CA VAL A 505 -32.39 -22.09 10.71
C VAL A 505 -32.50 -23.54 11.18
N ASP A 506 -33.67 -23.97 11.61
CA ASP A 506 -33.91 -25.38 11.94
C ASP A 506 -34.08 -26.24 10.67
N GLU A 507 -34.13 -27.56 10.83
CA GLU A 507 -34.28 -28.49 9.70
C GLU A 507 -35.62 -28.35 8.95
N ASN A 508 -36.60 -27.66 9.53
CA ASN A 508 -37.91 -27.39 8.91
C ASN A 508 -37.93 -26.05 8.16
N GLY A 509 -36.82 -25.32 8.13
CA GLY A 509 -36.71 -24.01 7.48
C GLY A 509 -37.17 -22.84 8.36
N LYS A 510 -37.47 -23.06 9.64
CA LYS A 510 -37.84 -21.99 10.58
C LYS A 510 -36.59 -21.24 11.00
N ILE A 511 -36.62 -19.91 10.84
CA ILE A 511 -35.54 -19.02 11.29
C ILE A 511 -35.60 -18.92 12.82
N VAL A 512 -34.55 -19.40 13.48
CA VAL A 512 -34.40 -19.36 14.94
C VAL A 512 -33.66 -18.10 15.37
N PHE A 513 -32.67 -17.68 14.57
CA PHE A 513 -31.88 -16.48 14.83
C PHE A 513 -31.45 -15.85 13.52
N TRP A 514 -31.50 -14.52 13.43
CA TRP A 514 -30.87 -13.81 12.33
C TRP A 514 -30.45 -12.40 12.79
N ASN A 515 -29.17 -12.09 12.64
CA ASN A 515 -28.59 -10.78 12.88
C ASN A 515 -27.73 -10.39 11.65
N GLY A 516 -27.73 -9.11 11.27
CA GLY A 516 -26.96 -8.65 10.11
C GLY A 516 -27.69 -8.80 8.77
N ARG A 517 -29.02 -8.96 8.79
CA ARG A 517 -29.83 -9.02 7.56
C ARG A 517 -29.86 -7.66 6.85
N ILE A 518 -30.04 -7.69 5.54
CA ILE A 518 -30.44 -6.51 4.76
C ILE A 518 -31.94 -6.26 4.93
N ALA A 519 -32.34 -4.99 5.00
CA ALA A 519 -33.73 -4.61 5.26
C ALA A 519 -34.71 -5.11 4.18
N GLU A 520 -34.35 -5.00 2.89
CA GLU A 520 -35.23 -5.42 1.81
C GLU A 520 -34.98 -6.88 1.38
N PRO A 521 -36.03 -7.66 1.05
CA PRO A 521 -35.89 -9.06 0.62
C PRO A 521 -35.08 -9.28 -0.66
N ASP A 522 -34.97 -8.25 -1.51
CA ASP A 522 -34.21 -8.29 -2.77
C ASP A 522 -32.70 -8.04 -2.58
N GLY A 523 -32.24 -7.88 -1.34
CA GLY A 523 -30.84 -7.59 -1.00
C GLY A 523 -30.45 -6.12 -1.16
N ASN A 524 -31.41 -5.22 -1.37
CA ASN A 524 -31.20 -3.77 -1.37
C ASN A 524 -31.49 -3.18 0.03
N GLY A 525 -30.97 -1.98 0.31
CA GLY A 525 -31.28 -1.28 1.56
C GLY A 525 -30.17 -1.25 2.60
N PRO A 526 -30.45 -0.61 3.76
CA PRO A 526 -29.53 -0.57 4.87
C PRO A 526 -29.33 -1.95 5.49
N VAL A 527 -28.14 -2.17 6.05
CA VAL A 527 -27.85 -3.31 6.92
C VAL A 527 -28.55 -3.11 8.25
N ASP A 528 -29.01 -4.18 8.88
CA ASP A 528 -29.42 -4.23 10.28
C ASP A 528 -28.47 -3.40 11.18
N PRO A 529 -28.96 -2.35 11.85
CA PRO A 529 -28.10 -1.47 12.65
C PRO A 529 -27.51 -2.18 13.88
N SER A 530 -28.07 -3.31 14.29
CA SER A 530 -27.55 -4.14 15.38
C SER A 530 -26.47 -5.14 14.97
N ALA A 531 -26.09 -5.16 13.68
CA ALA A 531 -25.01 -6.00 13.17
C ALA A 531 -23.65 -5.60 13.75
N HIS A 532 -22.72 -6.54 13.79
CA HIS A 532 -21.32 -6.21 14.04
C HIS A 532 -20.70 -5.59 12.79
N PHE A 533 -20.19 -4.36 12.88
CA PHE A 533 -19.58 -3.66 11.75
C PHE A 533 -18.08 -3.50 11.92
N TYR A 534 -17.32 -3.87 10.90
CA TYR A 534 -15.92 -3.52 10.75
C TYR A 534 -15.81 -2.14 10.08
N ARG A 535 -15.90 -1.07 10.88
CA ARG A 535 -15.88 0.33 10.42
C ARG A 535 -15.28 1.28 11.45
N SER A 536 -15.03 2.52 11.02
CA SER A 536 -14.76 3.64 11.93
C SER A 536 -16.01 4.52 12.04
N TYR A 537 -16.56 4.64 13.25
CA TYR A 537 -17.74 5.47 13.52
C TYR A 537 -17.28 6.87 13.91
N MET A 538 -17.24 7.80 12.95
CA MET A 538 -16.71 9.15 13.13
C MET A 538 -17.82 10.15 13.48
N LEU A 539 -17.54 11.04 14.42
CA LEU A 539 -18.44 12.08 14.90
C LEU A 539 -17.94 13.48 14.52
N ASP A 540 -18.87 14.35 14.19
CA ASP A 540 -18.63 15.80 14.06
C ASP A 540 -18.72 16.53 15.41
N GLU A 541 -18.59 17.86 15.40
CA GLU A 541 -18.63 18.70 16.61
C GLU A 541 -19.93 18.60 17.40
N HIS A 542 -21.04 18.23 16.75
CA HIS A 542 -22.36 18.11 17.36
C HIS A 542 -22.77 16.66 17.60
N ALA A 543 -21.82 15.73 17.53
CA ALA A 543 -22.02 14.29 17.68
C ALA A 543 -22.85 13.64 16.56
N ASN A 544 -22.97 14.28 15.39
CA ASN A 544 -23.56 13.62 14.22
C ASN A 544 -22.55 12.68 13.57
N LEU A 545 -23.06 11.61 12.96
CA LEU A 545 -22.25 10.70 12.16
C LEU A 545 -21.72 11.39 10.89
N ILE A 546 -20.42 11.23 10.62
CA ILE A 546 -19.82 11.57 9.33
C ILE A 546 -20.29 10.56 8.28
N ASN A 547 -21.28 10.94 7.47
CA ASN A 547 -21.94 10.05 6.49
C ASN A 547 -21.86 10.55 5.04
N LYS A 548 -21.37 11.77 4.81
CA LYS A 548 -21.23 12.41 3.48
C LYS A 548 -19.79 12.41 2.96
N ARG A 549 -18.92 11.67 3.64
CA ARG A 549 -17.44 11.83 3.56
C ARG A 549 -16.97 13.25 3.86
N ASN A 550 -17.68 13.93 4.75
CA ASN A 550 -17.31 15.24 5.28
C ASN A 550 -16.22 15.15 6.35
N VAL A 551 -15.10 14.50 6.03
CA VAL A 551 -14.00 14.23 6.98
C VAL A 551 -13.38 15.46 7.61
N TRP A 552 -13.47 16.63 6.95
CA TRP A 552 -13.00 17.89 7.52
C TRP A 552 -13.79 18.30 8.77
N ALA A 553 -15.02 17.80 8.93
CA ALA A 553 -15.85 18.07 10.10
C ALA A 553 -15.60 17.08 11.26
N MET A 554 -14.82 16.02 11.03
CA MET A 554 -14.52 15.01 12.06
C MET A 554 -13.88 15.66 13.29
N ARG A 555 -14.34 15.23 14.47
CA ARG A 555 -13.76 15.58 15.78
C ARG A 555 -13.31 14.37 16.57
N LYS A 556 -14.10 13.30 16.58
CA LYS A 556 -13.81 12.10 17.39
C LYS A 556 -14.26 10.82 16.70
N VAL A 557 -13.51 9.74 16.91
CA VAL A 557 -13.95 8.38 16.60
C VAL A 557 -14.66 7.79 17.82
N LEU A 558 -15.92 7.38 17.67
CA LEU A 558 -16.68 6.72 18.73
C LEU A 558 -16.16 5.31 18.99
N TYR A 559 -15.95 4.54 17.93
CA TYR A 559 -15.27 3.24 17.90
C TYR A 559 -14.67 3.00 16.51
N SER A 560 -13.67 2.12 16.44
CA SER A 560 -13.04 1.67 15.19
C SER A 560 -12.75 0.19 15.27
N ASN A 561 -13.55 -0.62 14.59
CA ASN A 561 -13.41 -2.07 14.57
C ASN A 561 -12.54 -2.46 13.38
N THR A 562 -11.27 -2.76 13.66
CA THR A 562 -10.30 -3.25 12.67
C THR A 562 -9.44 -4.35 13.26
N ILE A 563 -9.08 -5.33 12.44
CA ILE A 563 -8.26 -6.48 12.79
C ILE A 563 -6.83 -6.26 12.24
N PRO A 564 -5.79 -6.28 13.08
CA PRO A 564 -4.40 -6.17 12.61
C PRO A 564 -3.98 -7.30 11.63
N PRO A 565 -2.84 -7.15 10.93
CA PRO A 565 -2.24 -8.20 10.11
C PRO A 565 -1.97 -9.49 10.89
N GLY A 566 -2.45 -10.63 10.37
CA GLY A 566 -2.26 -11.93 11.01
C GLY A 566 -2.90 -12.01 12.40
N ALA A 567 -4.00 -11.31 12.62
CA ALA A 567 -4.72 -11.34 13.88
C ALA A 567 -6.16 -11.82 13.67
N ALA A 568 -6.92 -11.87 14.76
CA ALA A 568 -8.31 -12.24 14.74
C ALA A 568 -9.13 -11.32 15.65
N ASP A 569 -10.44 -11.30 15.41
CA ASP A 569 -11.46 -10.72 16.27
C ASP A 569 -12.49 -11.81 16.61
N THR A 570 -13.26 -11.61 17.69
CA THR A 570 -14.22 -12.60 18.21
C THR A 570 -15.56 -11.95 18.51
N VAL A 571 -16.53 -12.14 17.62
CA VAL A 571 -17.86 -11.56 17.72
C VAL A 571 -18.80 -12.54 18.43
N ARG A 572 -19.59 -12.06 19.40
CA ARG A 572 -20.44 -12.92 20.23
C ARG A 572 -21.91 -12.71 19.91
N TYR A 573 -22.65 -13.80 19.75
CA TYR A 573 -24.08 -13.82 19.52
C TYR A 573 -24.75 -14.66 20.61
N ARG A 574 -25.71 -14.07 21.32
CA ARG A 574 -26.52 -14.78 22.31
C ARG A 574 -27.73 -15.43 21.64
N LEU A 575 -27.73 -16.76 21.64
CA LEU A 575 -28.77 -17.60 21.06
C LEU A 575 -29.65 -18.19 22.15
N GLU A 576 -30.92 -17.81 22.17
CA GLU A 576 -31.94 -18.50 22.97
C GLU A 576 -32.54 -19.63 22.14
N ILE A 577 -32.42 -20.88 22.60
CA ILE A 577 -32.93 -22.05 21.87
C ILE A 577 -34.44 -22.19 22.11
N PRO A 578 -35.30 -22.04 21.08
CA PRO A 578 -36.76 -22.14 21.27
C PRO A 578 -37.20 -23.55 21.66
N SER A 579 -38.24 -23.67 22.48
CA SER A 579 -38.84 -24.97 22.81
C SER A 579 -39.45 -25.68 21.60
N ASP A 580 -39.88 -24.91 20.60
CA ASP A 580 -40.59 -25.36 19.40
C ASP A 580 -39.70 -25.35 18.14
N CYS A 581 -38.37 -25.44 18.31
CA CYS A 581 -37.45 -25.66 17.19
C CYS A 581 -37.23 -27.16 16.93
N GLY A 582 -36.82 -27.47 15.70
CA GLY A 582 -36.36 -28.79 15.31
C GLY A 582 -35.14 -29.30 16.10
N ASN A 583 -34.70 -30.52 15.80
CA ASN A 583 -33.59 -31.19 16.47
C ASN A 583 -32.21 -30.81 15.90
N THR A 584 -32.15 -30.11 14.78
CA THR A 584 -30.90 -29.70 14.15
C THR A 584 -30.98 -28.25 13.70
N LEU A 585 -30.05 -27.43 14.17
CA LEU A 585 -29.93 -26.03 13.76
C LEU A 585 -28.75 -25.89 12.81
N SER A 586 -29.00 -25.44 11.58
CA SER A 586 -27.96 -25.03 10.65
C SER A 586 -27.54 -23.60 10.97
N VAL A 587 -26.25 -23.39 11.22
CA VAL A 587 -25.66 -22.08 11.57
C VAL A 587 -24.78 -21.63 10.41
N GLU A 588 -25.11 -20.47 9.85
CA GLU A 588 -24.37 -19.83 8.75
C GLU A 588 -23.86 -18.46 9.21
N ALA A 589 -22.54 -18.26 9.14
CA ALA A 589 -21.89 -16.97 9.35
C ALA A 589 -21.28 -16.46 8.04
N LYS A 590 -21.52 -15.18 7.71
CA LYS A 590 -21.00 -14.53 6.51
C LYS A 590 -20.38 -13.18 6.84
N LEU A 591 -19.17 -12.94 6.34
CA LEU A 591 -18.57 -11.62 6.33
C LEU A 591 -18.89 -10.96 5.00
N ASN A 592 -19.81 -10.02 5.05
CA ASN A 592 -20.31 -9.33 3.87
C ASN A 592 -19.56 -8.01 3.64
N TYR A 593 -19.40 -7.65 2.37
CA TYR A 593 -18.72 -6.44 1.94
C TYR A 593 -19.53 -5.67 0.89
N ARG A 594 -19.76 -4.38 1.14
CA ARG A 594 -20.31 -3.43 0.18
C ARG A 594 -19.50 -2.12 0.24
N LYS A 595 -18.87 -1.76 -0.90
CA LYS A 595 -17.85 -0.70 -0.97
C LYS A 595 -18.32 0.66 -0.47
N PHE A 596 -19.53 1.09 -0.78
CA PHE A 596 -20.09 2.32 -0.22
C PHE A 596 -21.34 1.99 0.53
N ASN A 597 -21.46 2.49 1.76
CA ASN A 597 -22.62 2.24 2.58
C ASN A 597 -23.88 2.75 1.90
N TRP A 598 -25.01 2.14 2.24
CA TRP A 598 -26.27 2.40 1.55
C TRP A 598 -26.64 3.89 1.59
N TRP A 599 -26.61 4.51 2.78
CA TRP A 599 -26.98 5.92 2.97
C TRP A 599 -26.10 6.86 2.13
N HIS A 600 -24.78 6.66 2.15
CA HIS A 600 -23.83 7.47 1.40
C HIS A 600 -24.05 7.34 -0.12
N THR A 601 -24.45 6.16 -0.59
CA THR A 601 -24.81 5.93 -2.00
C THR A 601 -26.09 6.67 -2.39
N GLN A 602 -27.12 6.64 -1.55
CA GLN A 602 -28.34 7.43 -1.77
C GLN A 602 -28.00 8.94 -1.87
N TRP A 603 -27.21 9.44 -0.92
CA TRP A 603 -26.81 10.85 -0.87
C TRP A 603 -25.93 11.26 -2.06
N ALA A 604 -24.97 10.41 -2.44
CA ALA A 604 -24.07 10.67 -3.55
C ALA A 604 -24.84 10.85 -4.87
N TYR A 605 -25.88 10.04 -5.11
CA TYR A 605 -26.64 10.06 -6.36
C TYR A 605 -27.78 11.08 -6.34
N ALA A 606 -28.63 11.06 -5.31
CA ALA A 606 -29.88 11.82 -5.30
C ALA A 606 -30.06 12.71 -4.05
N GLY A 607 -29.01 12.89 -3.24
CA GLY A 607 -29.09 13.68 -2.01
C GLY A 607 -29.36 15.16 -2.26
N VAL A 608 -30.50 15.64 -1.78
CA VAL A 608 -30.87 17.05 -1.64
C VAL A 608 -31.34 17.32 -0.21
N ARG A 609 -31.23 18.58 0.24
CA ARG A 609 -31.75 18.97 1.56
C ARG A 609 -33.25 18.73 1.61
N ASP A 610 -33.72 18.24 2.75
CA ASP A 610 -35.14 18.13 3.02
C ASP A 610 -35.75 19.55 3.10
N PRO A 611 -36.68 19.93 2.21
CA PRO A 611 -37.29 21.26 2.25
C PRO A 611 -38.15 21.48 3.50
N GLU A 612 -38.59 20.41 4.17
CA GLU A 612 -39.36 20.47 5.41
C GLU A 612 -38.47 20.66 6.65
N ASP A 613 -37.16 20.46 6.53
CA ASP A 613 -36.20 20.72 7.61
C ASP A 613 -35.71 22.18 7.51
N THR A 614 -36.38 23.09 8.21
CA THR A 614 -36.07 24.54 8.13
C THR A 614 -35.12 25.04 9.23
N ASP A 615 -34.96 24.27 10.31
CA ASP A 615 -34.26 24.71 11.54
C ASP A 615 -32.83 24.14 11.66
N PHE A 616 -32.34 23.45 10.63
CA PHE A 616 -30.99 22.90 10.65
C PHE A 616 -29.91 23.98 10.61
N LYS A 617 -28.71 23.58 11.07
CA LYS A 617 -27.51 24.40 11.03
C LYS A 617 -26.40 23.64 10.33
N VAL A 618 -25.64 24.37 9.51
CA VAL A 618 -24.45 23.89 8.82
C VAL A 618 -23.32 24.86 9.15
N ASP A 619 -22.19 24.29 9.55
CA ASP A 619 -20.93 25.01 9.72
C ASP A 619 -19.79 24.14 9.15
N LYS A 620 -18.56 24.65 9.17
CA LYS A 620 -17.37 23.90 8.82
C LYS A 620 -17.16 22.69 9.73
N GLY A 621 -17.60 22.78 11.00
CA GLY A 621 -17.43 21.74 12.00
C GLY A 621 -18.55 20.70 12.11
N TYR A 622 -19.73 20.93 11.51
CA TYR A 622 -20.87 20.03 11.64
C TYR A 622 -21.97 20.28 10.59
N ASP A 623 -22.86 19.30 10.42
CA ASP A 623 -24.08 19.42 9.61
C ASP A 623 -25.24 18.63 10.22
N ASN A 624 -26.23 19.35 10.78
CA ASN A 624 -27.40 18.74 11.41
C ASN A 624 -28.59 18.58 10.45
N GLY A 625 -28.47 18.99 9.19
CA GLY A 625 -29.62 19.01 8.28
C GLY A 625 -29.97 17.64 7.73
N LYS A 626 -31.26 17.42 7.53
CA LYS A 626 -31.84 16.22 6.92
C LYS A 626 -31.68 16.25 5.40
N TRP A 627 -31.59 15.05 4.85
CA TRP A 627 -31.41 14.81 3.43
C TRP A 627 -32.48 13.84 2.94
N ILE A 628 -32.99 14.10 1.75
CA ILE A 628 -33.91 13.23 1.02
C ILE A 628 -33.29 12.85 -0.34
N TRP A 629 -33.80 11.77 -0.92
CA TRP A 629 -33.22 11.11 -2.11
C TRP A 629 -33.98 11.43 -3.40
N THR A 630 -34.39 12.68 -3.57
CA THR A 630 -35.24 13.14 -4.68
C THR A 630 -34.51 13.97 -5.74
N GLY A 631 -33.18 14.12 -5.60
CA GLY A 631 -32.35 14.90 -6.53
C GLY A 631 -32.27 14.29 -7.93
N ASP A 632 -32.00 15.15 -8.92
CA ASP A 632 -31.76 14.74 -10.30
C ASP A 632 -30.49 13.89 -10.40
N THR A 633 -30.62 12.74 -11.06
CA THR A 633 -29.56 11.75 -11.22
C THR A 633 -29.01 11.67 -12.66
N ASN A 634 -29.55 12.45 -13.60
CA ASN A 634 -29.14 12.40 -15.02
C ASN A 634 -27.67 12.75 -15.25
N ASP A 635 -27.11 13.65 -14.44
CA ASP A 635 -25.73 14.13 -14.56
C ASP A 635 -24.73 13.44 -13.60
N VAL A 636 -25.09 12.31 -12.97
CA VAL A 636 -24.13 11.58 -12.12
C VAL A 636 -22.98 10.96 -12.92
N ALA A 637 -21.81 10.81 -12.32
CA ALA A 637 -20.70 10.10 -12.94
C ALA A 637 -20.98 8.58 -13.05
N GLY A 638 -20.36 7.92 -14.03
CA GLY A 638 -20.58 6.50 -14.33
C GLY A 638 -21.68 6.24 -15.37
N LYS A 639 -21.85 4.97 -15.75
CA LYS A 639 -22.82 4.55 -16.78
C LYS A 639 -24.22 4.30 -16.22
N ILE A 640 -24.35 3.96 -14.94
CA ILE A 640 -25.63 3.83 -14.26
C ILE A 640 -26.07 5.22 -13.78
N LYS A 641 -27.23 5.68 -14.27
CA LYS A 641 -27.78 7.00 -13.95
C LYS A 641 -28.86 6.97 -12.86
N SER A 642 -29.37 5.82 -12.46
CA SER A 642 -30.20 5.69 -11.26
C SER A 642 -29.35 5.47 -10.01
N ILE A 643 -29.93 5.55 -8.82
CA ILE A 643 -29.25 5.10 -7.59
C ILE A 643 -28.93 3.60 -7.74
N PRO A 644 -27.66 3.19 -7.68
CA PRO A 644 -27.29 1.80 -7.93
C PRO A 644 -27.55 0.92 -6.70
N ASN A 645 -28.08 -0.28 -6.92
CA ASN A 645 -27.96 -1.36 -5.94
C ASN A 645 -26.56 -1.96 -6.06
N LEU A 646 -25.65 -1.56 -5.16
CA LEU A 646 -24.25 -1.98 -5.20
C LEU A 646 -24.11 -3.46 -4.83
N PRO A 647 -23.18 -4.21 -5.45
CA PRO A 647 -22.99 -5.62 -5.15
C PRO A 647 -22.51 -5.81 -3.70
N ILE A 648 -23.12 -6.80 -3.03
CA ILE A 648 -22.65 -7.34 -1.76
C ILE A 648 -21.78 -8.56 -2.09
N ILE A 649 -20.53 -8.54 -1.64
CA ILE A 649 -19.57 -9.62 -1.81
C ILE A 649 -19.46 -10.35 -0.48
N VAL A 650 -19.74 -11.65 -0.46
CA VAL A 650 -19.41 -12.52 0.69
C VAL A 650 -17.90 -12.77 0.61
N MET A 651 -17.14 -12.15 1.52
CA MET A 651 -15.69 -12.27 1.57
C MET A 651 -15.25 -13.62 2.14
N ALA A 652 -15.98 -14.08 3.15
CA ALA A 652 -15.74 -15.34 3.83
C ALA A 652 -17.06 -15.85 4.41
N GLU A 653 -17.21 -17.17 4.46
CA GLU A 653 -18.37 -17.84 5.06
C GLU A 653 -17.92 -19.05 5.88
N ALA A 654 -18.67 -19.37 6.92
CA ALA A 654 -18.51 -20.58 7.69
C ALA A 654 -19.90 -21.17 8.00
N ASN A 655 -19.99 -22.49 7.92
CA ASN A 655 -21.23 -23.24 8.16
C ASN A 655 -20.96 -24.34 9.19
N THR A 656 -21.90 -24.53 10.11
CA THR A 656 -21.86 -25.63 11.09
C THR A 656 -23.27 -26.03 11.50
N GLN A 657 -23.38 -27.05 12.36
CA GLN A 657 -24.65 -27.54 12.89
C GLN A 657 -24.61 -27.61 14.41
N LEU A 658 -25.76 -27.35 15.03
CA LEU A 658 -26.01 -27.59 16.45
C LEU A 658 -27.09 -28.67 16.59
N HIS A 659 -26.86 -29.63 17.47
CA HIS A 659 -27.83 -30.70 17.78
C HIS A 659 -28.65 -30.30 18.98
N VAL A 660 -29.97 -30.19 18.81
CA VAL A 660 -30.87 -29.73 19.88
C VAL A 660 -31.41 -30.90 20.68
N GLU A 661 -30.97 -31.01 21.93
CA GLU A 661 -31.40 -32.02 22.88
C GLU A 661 -32.47 -31.48 23.85
N SER A 662 -33.23 -32.38 24.49
CA SER A 662 -34.35 -32.02 25.37
C SER A 662 -33.92 -31.61 26.77
N GLU A 663 -32.85 -32.21 27.32
CA GLU A 663 -32.33 -31.92 28.65
C GLU A 663 -30.82 -32.15 28.70
N LYS A 664 -30.11 -31.38 29.54
CA LYS A 664 -28.68 -31.53 29.77
C LYS A 664 -28.40 -32.82 30.53
N GLY A 665 -27.95 -33.86 29.82
CA GLY A 665 -27.51 -35.10 30.44
C GLY A 665 -26.36 -34.88 31.42
N ASN A 666 -26.21 -35.77 32.40
CA ASN A 666 -25.13 -35.74 33.40
C ASN A 666 -23.76 -36.17 32.83
N SER A 667 -23.57 -36.06 31.51
CA SER A 667 -22.35 -36.43 30.81
C SER A 667 -21.39 -35.26 30.80
N ASP A 668 -20.16 -35.48 31.29
CA ASP A 668 -19.06 -34.54 31.14
C ASP A 668 -18.92 -34.17 29.66
N ILE A 669 -19.01 -32.87 29.34
CA ILE A 669 -18.77 -32.35 27.99
C ILE A 669 -17.29 -32.66 27.68
N THR A 670 -17.04 -33.72 26.92
CA THR A 670 -15.68 -34.06 26.47
C THR A 670 -15.22 -33.02 25.48
N GLU A 671 -14.08 -32.37 25.74
CA GLU A 671 -13.50 -31.41 24.79
C GLU A 671 -13.19 -32.12 23.47
N PRO A 672 -13.45 -31.45 22.33
CA PRO A 672 -13.27 -32.07 21.04
C PRO A 672 -11.78 -32.32 20.75
N THR A 673 -11.50 -33.46 20.12
CA THR A 673 -10.15 -33.95 19.80
C THR A 673 -9.72 -33.57 18.38
N GLN A 674 -8.42 -33.49 18.12
CA GLN A 674 -7.86 -33.13 16.80
C GLN A 674 -8.42 -33.95 15.62
N ASN A 675 -8.87 -35.18 15.85
CA ASN A 675 -9.42 -36.08 14.83
C ASN A 675 -10.84 -35.69 14.35
N GLN A 676 -11.51 -34.77 15.04
CA GLN A 676 -12.87 -34.31 14.72
C GLN A 676 -12.89 -33.04 13.84
N PHE A 677 -11.73 -32.65 13.31
CA PHE A 677 -11.55 -31.40 12.56
C PHE A 677 -10.76 -31.63 11.26
N SER A 678 -11.14 -30.91 10.20
CA SER A 678 -10.48 -30.96 8.88
C SER A 678 -8.98 -30.69 8.93
N THR A 679 -8.27 -31.24 7.94
CA THR A 679 -6.85 -30.95 7.68
C THR A 679 -6.56 -29.48 7.34
N THR A 680 -7.58 -28.69 6.97
CA THR A 680 -7.43 -27.29 6.54
C THR A 680 -7.17 -26.33 7.71
N TYR A 681 -7.65 -26.65 8.92
CA TYR A 681 -7.34 -25.93 10.16
C TYR A 681 -7.03 -26.94 11.25
N ASN A 682 -5.78 -26.96 11.72
CA ASN A 682 -5.47 -27.78 12.89
C ASN A 682 -6.10 -27.15 14.15
N LEU A 683 -6.47 -27.99 15.13
CA LEU A 683 -7.18 -27.56 16.33
C LEU A 683 -6.40 -26.48 17.10
N ARG A 684 -5.07 -26.57 17.06
CA ARG A 684 -4.14 -25.58 17.61
C ARG A 684 -4.40 -24.19 17.03
N GLU A 685 -4.49 -24.07 15.71
CA GLU A 685 -4.68 -22.78 15.02
C GLU A 685 -6.01 -22.13 15.41
N ARG A 686 -7.10 -22.91 15.45
CA ARG A 686 -8.43 -22.43 15.89
C ARG A 686 -8.37 -21.83 17.29
N TRP A 687 -7.82 -22.57 18.26
CA TRP A 687 -7.64 -22.05 19.62
C TRP A 687 -6.73 -20.82 19.67
N ASN A 688 -5.65 -20.81 18.90
CA ASN A 688 -4.74 -19.66 18.88
C ASN A 688 -5.44 -18.40 18.37
N ASP A 689 -6.21 -18.48 17.29
CA ASP A 689 -6.93 -17.33 16.74
C ASP A 689 -8.01 -16.83 17.68
N TYR A 690 -8.76 -17.75 18.29
CA TYR A 690 -9.73 -17.41 19.31
C TYR A 690 -9.06 -16.69 20.49
N GLY A 691 -7.91 -17.20 20.97
CA GLY A 691 -7.11 -16.53 21.99
C GLY A 691 -6.61 -15.15 21.58
N ILE A 692 -6.23 -14.96 20.31
CA ILE A 692 -5.80 -13.66 19.76
C ILE A 692 -6.96 -12.65 19.82
N GLY A 693 -8.15 -13.04 19.38
CA GLY A 693 -9.34 -12.20 19.44
C GLY A 693 -9.65 -11.77 20.87
N LEU A 694 -9.69 -12.72 21.81
CA LEU A 694 -9.89 -12.44 23.23
C LEU A 694 -8.83 -11.50 23.81
N PHE A 695 -7.55 -11.71 23.48
CA PHE A 695 -6.45 -10.86 23.95
C PHE A 695 -6.57 -9.41 23.47
N LEU A 696 -6.95 -9.22 22.20
CA LEU A 696 -7.11 -7.89 21.60
C LEU A 696 -8.32 -7.15 22.19
N GLN A 697 -9.40 -7.87 22.52
CA GLN A 697 -10.56 -7.33 23.24
C GLN A 697 -10.28 -7.04 24.72
N GLY A 698 -9.21 -7.61 25.27
CA GLY A 698 -8.83 -7.42 26.67
C GLY A 698 -9.44 -8.44 27.64
N ASP A 699 -10.04 -9.53 27.14
CA ASP A 699 -10.45 -10.67 27.95
C ASP A 699 -9.24 -11.55 28.28
N LEU A 700 -8.34 -11.00 29.12
CA LEU A 700 -7.00 -11.57 29.34
C LEU A 700 -7.06 -12.94 30.02
N ARG A 701 -7.97 -13.13 30.98
CA ARG A 701 -8.11 -14.40 31.70
C ARG A 701 -8.58 -15.53 30.79
N LYS A 702 -9.59 -15.27 29.95
CA LYS A 702 -10.06 -16.26 28.97
C LYS A 702 -8.98 -16.51 27.92
N ALA A 703 -8.31 -15.46 27.42
CA ALA A 703 -7.19 -15.59 26.50
C ALA A 703 -6.04 -16.46 27.05
N VAL A 704 -5.63 -16.27 28.32
CA VAL A 704 -4.64 -17.14 28.98
C VAL A 704 -5.09 -18.59 28.97
N SER A 705 -6.33 -18.87 29.39
CA SER A 705 -6.86 -20.24 29.44
C SER A 705 -6.85 -20.90 28.05
N VAL A 706 -7.18 -20.14 27.01
CA VAL A 706 -7.20 -20.59 25.62
C VAL A 706 -5.79 -20.83 25.09
N PHE A 707 -4.84 -19.91 25.33
CA PHE A 707 -3.46 -20.10 24.89
C PHE A 707 -2.75 -21.23 25.64
N LEU A 708 -3.13 -21.55 26.89
CA LEU A 708 -2.62 -22.75 27.56
C LEU A 708 -3.04 -24.03 26.84
N LYS A 709 -4.27 -24.12 26.32
CA LYS A 709 -4.68 -25.24 25.45
C LYS A 709 -3.81 -25.35 24.19
N VAL A 710 -3.44 -24.21 23.60
CA VAL A 710 -2.50 -24.19 22.46
C VAL A 710 -1.16 -24.83 22.84
N THR A 711 -0.64 -24.53 24.04
CA THR A 711 0.61 -25.12 24.53
C THR A 711 0.49 -26.61 24.88
N GLU A 712 -0.70 -27.07 25.26
CA GLU A 712 -0.97 -28.50 25.52
C GLU A 712 -1.07 -29.30 24.21
N ILE A 713 -1.74 -28.74 23.20
CA ILE A 713 -1.91 -29.37 21.88
C ILE A 713 -0.56 -29.46 21.14
N GLU A 714 0.23 -28.39 21.16
CA GLU A 714 1.53 -28.34 20.48
C GLU A 714 2.60 -27.70 21.38
N PRO A 715 3.22 -28.46 22.30
CA PRO A 715 4.22 -27.92 23.23
C PRO A 715 5.45 -27.32 22.54
N GLY A 716 5.75 -27.76 21.32
CA GLY A 716 6.85 -27.22 20.49
C GLY A 716 6.53 -25.90 19.79
N TYR A 717 5.28 -25.42 19.83
CA TYR A 717 4.91 -24.18 19.18
C TYR A 717 5.28 -22.96 20.03
N LEU A 718 6.33 -22.26 19.60
CA LEU A 718 6.90 -21.10 20.27
C LEU A 718 5.85 -20.03 20.62
N ASP A 719 4.97 -19.66 19.67
CA ASP A 719 4.03 -18.56 19.91
C ASP A 719 2.96 -18.88 20.94
N GLY A 720 2.63 -20.16 21.17
CA GLY A 720 1.69 -20.55 22.23
C GLY A 720 2.17 -20.03 23.58
N TRP A 721 3.44 -20.29 23.91
CA TRP A 721 4.09 -19.82 25.13
C TRP A 721 4.22 -18.29 25.18
N VAL A 722 4.63 -17.67 24.06
CA VAL A 722 4.73 -16.21 23.97
C VAL A 722 3.37 -15.55 24.16
N ASN A 723 2.30 -16.09 23.61
CA ASN A 723 0.96 -15.51 23.72
C ASN A 723 0.41 -15.61 25.15
N VAL A 724 0.69 -16.70 25.89
CA VAL A 724 0.42 -16.74 27.33
C VAL A 724 1.21 -15.64 28.06
N ALA A 725 2.50 -15.50 27.76
CA ALA A 725 3.34 -14.46 28.38
C ALA A 725 2.83 -13.04 28.10
N ARG A 726 2.40 -12.76 26.87
CA ARG A 726 1.81 -11.48 26.45
C ARG A 726 0.58 -11.12 27.27
N CYS A 727 -0.30 -12.08 27.50
CA CYS A 727 -1.47 -11.88 28.35
C CYS A 727 -1.05 -11.58 29.78
N ARG A 728 -0.14 -12.38 30.36
CA ARG A 728 0.36 -12.20 31.73
C ARG A 728 1.07 -10.87 31.95
N ILE A 729 1.88 -10.41 30.98
CA ILE A 729 2.50 -9.07 31.02
C ILE A 729 1.41 -7.98 31.08
N LYS A 730 0.35 -8.10 30.27
CA LYS A 730 -0.75 -7.13 30.24
C LYS A 730 -1.62 -7.19 31.51
N GLU A 731 -1.73 -8.36 32.16
CA GLU A 731 -2.35 -8.52 33.49
C GLU A 731 -1.46 -8.01 34.64
N GLY A 732 -0.15 -7.88 34.41
CA GLY A 732 0.84 -7.52 35.44
C GLY A 732 1.50 -8.72 36.14
N ASP A 733 1.21 -9.95 35.74
CA ASP A 733 1.85 -11.18 36.23
C ASP A 733 3.22 -11.40 35.56
N MET A 734 4.22 -10.65 36.01
CA MET A 734 5.58 -10.73 35.46
C MET A 734 6.27 -12.08 35.75
N PRO A 735 6.20 -12.68 36.95
CA PRO A 735 6.80 -14.00 37.21
C PRO A 735 6.19 -15.12 36.36
N GLY A 736 4.86 -15.10 36.20
CA GLY A 736 4.19 -16.03 35.32
C GLY A 736 4.57 -15.83 33.85
N ALA A 737 4.74 -14.58 33.41
CA ALA A 737 5.24 -14.30 32.05
C ALA A 737 6.68 -14.78 31.85
N GLU A 738 7.57 -14.55 32.80
CA GLU A 738 8.97 -15.00 32.77
C GLU A 738 9.06 -16.51 32.58
N THR A 739 8.23 -17.26 33.33
CA THR A 739 8.18 -18.73 33.23
C THR A 739 7.87 -19.18 31.81
N MET A 740 6.84 -18.59 31.18
CA MET A 740 6.46 -18.94 29.81
C MET A 740 7.52 -18.50 28.79
N LEU A 741 8.15 -17.34 28.99
CA LEU A 741 9.21 -16.87 28.11
C LEU A 741 10.50 -17.69 28.22
N ASN A 742 10.80 -18.26 29.39
CA ASN A 742 11.91 -19.21 29.55
C ASN A 742 11.69 -20.49 28.72
N HIS A 743 10.45 -21.00 28.66
CA HIS A 743 10.11 -22.09 27.74
C HIS A 743 10.30 -21.68 26.28
N ALA A 744 9.83 -20.49 25.89
CA ALA A 744 10.03 -19.96 24.54
C ALA A 744 11.53 -19.76 24.21
N LEU A 745 12.35 -19.30 25.16
CA LEU A 745 13.81 -19.16 25.01
C LEU A 745 14.53 -20.50 24.84
N GLU A 746 14.00 -21.59 25.40
CA GLU A 746 14.52 -22.93 25.15
C GLU A 746 14.16 -23.41 23.74
N LEU A 747 12.88 -23.32 23.37
CA LEU A 747 12.39 -23.72 22.06
C LEU A 747 13.10 -22.97 20.92
N GLN A 748 13.35 -21.66 21.08
CA GLN A 748 13.99 -20.86 20.03
C GLN A 748 15.41 -21.33 19.68
N LYS A 749 16.10 -22.08 20.56
CA LYS A 749 17.45 -22.60 20.27
C LYS A 749 17.46 -23.58 19.10
N SER A 750 16.32 -24.19 18.82
CA SER A 750 16.11 -25.07 17.66
C SER A 750 15.82 -24.29 16.36
N LEU A 751 15.53 -23.00 16.46
CA LEU A 751 15.21 -22.14 15.31
C LEU A 751 16.47 -21.52 14.70
N SER A 752 16.40 -21.22 13.40
CA SER A 752 17.46 -20.47 12.71
C SER A 752 17.74 -19.14 13.43
N PRO A 753 19.00 -18.66 13.50
CA PRO A 753 19.34 -17.30 13.95
C PRO A 753 18.57 -16.18 13.24
N THR A 754 18.09 -16.45 12.02
CA THR A 754 17.32 -15.50 11.21
C THR A 754 15.81 -15.72 11.29
N ASP A 755 15.31 -16.68 12.08
CA ASP A 755 13.89 -16.98 12.18
C ASP A 755 13.12 -15.80 12.80
N PRO A 756 12.15 -15.19 12.10
CA PRO A 756 11.49 -13.97 12.53
C PRO A 756 10.74 -14.08 13.86
N ASN A 757 10.44 -15.30 14.33
CA ASN A 757 9.74 -15.51 15.60
C ASN A 757 10.63 -15.32 16.83
N ARG A 758 11.96 -15.20 16.68
CA ARG A 758 12.87 -15.04 17.81
C ARG A 758 12.77 -13.66 18.45
N ALA A 759 12.64 -12.59 17.67
CA ALA A 759 12.64 -11.23 18.19
C ALA A 759 11.54 -10.96 19.23
N LYS A 760 10.33 -11.51 19.03
CA LYS A 760 9.21 -11.30 19.97
C LYS A 760 9.51 -11.86 21.36
N VAL A 761 10.20 -13.02 21.43
CA VAL A 761 10.61 -13.65 22.69
C VAL A 761 11.54 -12.71 23.46
N HIS A 762 12.57 -12.21 22.76
CA HIS A 762 13.53 -11.28 23.35
C HIS A 762 12.88 -9.97 23.77
N TYR A 763 11.96 -9.42 22.97
CA TYR A 763 11.23 -8.20 23.33
C TYR A 763 10.41 -8.38 24.62
N PHE A 764 9.56 -9.41 24.69
CA PHE A 764 8.71 -9.62 25.87
C PHE A 764 9.52 -10.00 27.10
N TYR A 765 10.62 -10.75 26.95
CA TYR A 765 11.55 -11.01 28.04
C TYR A 765 12.22 -9.72 28.53
N GLY A 766 12.61 -8.84 27.60
CA GLY A 766 13.12 -7.51 27.93
C GLY A 766 12.13 -6.69 28.78
N LEU A 767 10.83 -6.70 28.44
CA LEU A 767 9.81 -6.01 29.23
C LEU A 767 9.67 -6.58 30.66
N VAL A 768 9.73 -7.90 30.81
CA VAL A 768 9.72 -8.55 32.12
C VAL A 768 10.93 -8.13 32.96
N GLN A 769 12.14 -8.17 32.38
CA GLN A 769 13.36 -7.76 33.08
C GLN A 769 13.36 -6.27 33.43
N GLU A 770 12.79 -5.43 32.57
CA GLU A 770 12.58 -4.02 32.89
C GLU A 770 11.72 -3.86 34.15
N SER A 771 10.62 -4.63 34.27
CA SER A 771 9.72 -4.55 35.43
C SER A 771 10.42 -4.89 36.75
N TYR A 772 11.49 -5.70 36.69
CA TYR A 772 12.35 -6.04 37.83
C TYR A 772 13.47 -5.00 38.09
N GLY A 773 13.58 -3.98 37.25
CA GLY A 773 14.67 -3.00 37.29
C GLY A 773 15.99 -3.50 36.71
N ASN A 774 16.00 -4.68 36.07
CA ASN A 774 17.18 -5.29 35.43
C ASN A 774 17.44 -4.67 34.05
N TYR A 775 17.68 -3.36 34.01
CA TYR A 775 17.75 -2.59 32.76
C TYR A 775 18.85 -3.06 31.81
N ASP A 776 20.01 -3.50 32.32
CA ASP A 776 21.10 -4.01 31.46
C ASP A 776 20.72 -5.29 30.73
N LEU A 777 20.09 -6.23 31.44
CA LEU A 777 19.60 -7.46 30.83
C LEU A 777 18.46 -7.18 29.86
N SER A 778 17.55 -6.27 30.22
CA SER A 778 16.47 -5.83 29.34
C SER A 778 17.00 -5.24 28.02
N ILE A 779 18.01 -4.35 28.10
CA ILE A 779 18.68 -3.77 26.92
C ILE A 779 19.32 -4.87 26.08
N GLN A 780 20.05 -5.82 26.68
CA GLN A 780 20.69 -6.91 25.94
C GLN A 780 19.68 -7.75 25.14
N HIS A 781 18.52 -8.07 25.72
CA HIS A 781 17.47 -8.78 25.00
C HIS A 781 16.83 -7.91 23.90
N LEU A 782 16.55 -6.63 24.17
CA LEU A 782 16.00 -5.74 23.15
C LEU A 782 16.98 -5.46 22.00
N GLU A 783 18.30 -5.47 22.25
CA GLU A 783 19.34 -5.41 21.22
C GLU A 783 19.26 -6.62 20.28
N GLN A 784 19.01 -7.82 20.81
CA GLN A 784 18.79 -9.01 19.98
C GLN A 784 17.52 -8.89 19.13
N ALA A 785 16.45 -8.28 19.65
CA ALA A 785 15.23 -8.05 18.89
C ALA A 785 15.42 -7.01 17.78
N ILE A 786 16.14 -5.90 18.04
CA ILE A 786 16.36 -4.85 17.04
C ILE A 786 17.40 -5.25 15.98
N ASP A 787 18.37 -6.10 16.32
CA ASP A 787 19.33 -6.63 15.34
C ASP A 787 18.62 -7.43 14.24
N GLN A 788 17.53 -8.13 14.59
CA GLN A 788 16.70 -8.84 13.64
C GLN A 788 15.74 -7.92 12.87
N PHE A 789 15.13 -6.95 13.57
CA PHE A 789 14.17 -6.01 12.99
C PHE A 789 14.63 -4.57 13.16
N PRO A 790 15.63 -4.12 12.39
CA PRO A 790 16.28 -2.85 12.62
C PRO A 790 15.34 -1.66 12.50
N ARG A 791 14.23 -1.74 11.76
CA ARG A 791 13.25 -0.65 11.61
C ARG A 791 12.02 -0.78 12.54
N ASP A 792 11.99 -1.65 13.54
CA ASP A 792 10.84 -1.71 14.47
C ASP A 792 10.88 -0.50 15.44
N THR A 793 9.93 0.43 15.26
CA THR A 793 9.85 1.66 16.08
C THR A 793 9.55 1.38 17.54
N ARG A 794 8.80 0.31 17.85
CA ARG A 794 8.45 -0.04 19.24
C ARG A 794 9.66 -0.55 19.98
N VAL A 795 10.49 -1.39 19.36
CA VAL A 795 11.74 -1.87 19.96
C VAL A 795 12.72 -0.70 20.14
N ARG A 796 12.87 0.18 19.14
CA ARG A 796 13.68 1.40 19.23
C ARG A 796 13.23 2.30 20.38
N ASN A 797 11.94 2.57 20.49
CA ASN A 797 11.39 3.40 21.57
C ASN A 797 11.62 2.78 22.96
N GLN A 798 11.49 1.46 23.11
CA GLN A 798 11.77 0.81 24.39
C GLN A 798 13.25 0.89 24.76
N LEU A 799 14.17 0.61 23.82
CA LEU A 799 15.61 0.80 24.05
C LEU A 799 15.93 2.25 24.46
N GLY A 800 15.38 3.23 23.72
CA GLY A 800 15.54 4.64 24.03
C GLY A 800 15.04 4.99 25.43
N ARG A 801 13.87 4.47 25.82
CA ARG A 801 13.27 4.68 27.14
C ARG A 801 14.13 4.08 28.26
N LEU A 802 14.66 2.88 28.09
CA LEU A 802 15.57 2.26 29.07
C LEU A 802 16.86 3.06 29.23
N HIS A 803 17.47 3.51 28.13
CA HIS A 803 18.64 4.39 28.19
C HIS A 803 18.32 5.72 28.87
N PHE A 804 17.12 6.28 28.66
CA PHE A 804 16.66 7.47 29.38
C PHE A 804 16.57 7.22 30.89
N LEU A 805 16.00 6.08 31.32
CA LEU A 805 15.92 5.70 32.74
C LEU A 805 17.30 5.52 33.37
N LYS A 806 18.25 4.98 32.61
CA LYS A 806 19.68 4.89 32.98
C LYS A 806 20.43 6.23 32.91
N ARG A 807 19.75 7.33 32.53
CA ARG A 807 20.32 8.67 32.33
C ARG A 807 21.35 8.76 31.19
N ASN A 808 21.37 7.78 30.30
CA ASN A 808 22.18 7.77 29.08
C ASN A 808 21.46 8.53 27.97
N TYR A 809 21.16 9.82 28.20
CA TYR A 809 20.26 10.61 27.35
C TYR A 809 20.69 10.71 25.89
N ASN A 810 21.99 10.76 25.61
CA ASN A 810 22.48 10.80 24.22
C ASN A 810 22.22 9.49 23.47
N ILE A 811 22.35 8.34 24.15
CA ILE A 811 22.04 7.04 23.55
C ILE A 811 20.52 6.91 23.36
N ALA A 812 19.75 7.36 24.36
CA ALA A 812 18.29 7.42 24.25
C ALA A 812 17.83 8.21 23.03
N ILE A 813 18.38 9.42 22.85
CA ILE A 813 18.14 10.29 21.70
C ILE A 813 18.45 9.54 20.39
N SER A 814 19.58 8.86 20.28
CA SER A 814 19.93 8.12 19.05
C SER A 814 18.90 7.03 18.69
N HIS A 815 18.33 6.34 19.68
CA HIS A 815 17.26 5.37 19.43
C HIS A 815 15.95 6.04 19.01
N PHE A 816 15.57 7.17 19.62
CA PHE A 816 14.38 7.92 19.22
C PHE A 816 14.52 8.58 17.85
N GLU A 817 15.69 9.11 17.50
CA GLU A 817 16.01 9.62 16.15
C GLU A 817 15.81 8.52 15.11
N LYS A 818 16.37 7.34 15.38
CA LYS A 818 16.14 6.14 14.59
C LYS A 818 14.64 5.80 14.50
N SER A 819 13.85 5.92 15.56
CA SER A 819 12.39 5.71 15.45
C SER A 819 11.75 6.70 14.46
N LEU A 820 12.13 7.98 14.57
CA LEU A 820 11.62 9.07 13.74
C LEU A 820 12.09 9.01 12.27
N GLU A 821 13.23 8.38 11.99
CA GLU A 821 13.65 8.04 10.61
C GLU A 821 12.65 7.09 9.92
N VAL A 822 11.93 6.27 10.69
CA VAL A 822 10.92 5.33 10.17
C VAL A 822 9.53 5.93 10.19
N ASP A 823 9.13 6.52 11.32
CA ASP A 823 7.82 7.15 11.54
C ASP A 823 8.03 8.56 12.13
N PRO A 824 8.01 9.62 11.29
CA PRO A 824 8.24 10.99 11.73
C PRO A 824 7.17 11.51 12.70
N GLU A 825 6.03 10.84 12.77
CA GLU A 825 4.85 11.25 13.53
C GLU A 825 4.70 10.44 14.82
N ASP A 826 5.72 9.65 15.19
CA ASP A 826 5.75 8.84 16.40
C ASP A 826 5.67 9.71 17.67
N LEU A 827 4.49 9.71 18.28
CA LEU A 827 4.16 10.52 19.45
C LEU A 827 5.06 10.20 20.66
N ASP A 828 5.36 8.91 20.87
CA ASP A 828 6.18 8.45 22.00
C ASP A 828 7.64 8.90 21.83
N ALA A 829 8.16 8.83 20.60
CA ALA A 829 9.50 9.32 20.30
C ALA A 829 9.61 10.84 20.55
N HIS A 830 8.66 11.65 20.09
CA HIS A 830 8.65 13.10 20.34
C HIS A 830 8.57 13.44 21.83
N TYR A 831 7.71 12.75 22.59
CA TYR A 831 7.59 12.92 24.03
C TYR A 831 8.92 12.60 24.76
N ASN A 832 9.55 11.48 24.42
CA ASN A 832 10.79 11.07 25.08
C ASN A 832 12.01 11.87 24.61
N MET A 833 12.04 12.37 23.38
CA MET A 833 13.02 13.34 22.91
C MET A 833 12.93 14.65 23.70
N MET A 834 11.72 15.20 23.88
CA MET A 834 11.49 16.36 24.73
C MET A 834 12.05 16.13 26.15
N ARG A 835 11.75 14.99 26.78
CA ARG A 835 12.25 14.66 28.13
C ARG A 835 13.77 14.55 28.17
N SER A 836 14.37 13.88 27.18
CA SER A 836 15.82 13.68 27.08
C SER A 836 16.55 15.02 26.98
N TYR A 837 16.09 15.93 26.11
CA TYR A 837 16.69 17.25 25.99
C TYR A 837 16.47 18.14 27.21
N ARG A 838 15.34 18.02 27.92
CA ARG A 838 15.17 18.71 29.23
C ARG A 838 16.20 18.22 30.24
N ALA A 839 16.45 16.92 30.30
CA ALA A 839 17.44 16.33 31.20
C ALA A 839 18.88 16.75 30.84
N LEU A 840 19.17 16.91 29.55
CA LEU A 840 20.43 17.48 29.04
C LEU A 840 20.52 19.02 29.16
N LYS A 841 19.50 19.68 29.72
CA LYS A 841 19.40 21.15 29.85
C LYS A 841 19.52 21.87 28.50
N ASN A 842 18.96 21.29 27.44
CA ASN A 842 18.81 21.92 26.13
C ASN A 842 17.35 22.37 25.91
N PRO A 843 16.97 23.58 26.37
CA PRO A 843 15.58 24.05 26.31
C PRO A 843 15.07 24.28 24.89
N SER A 844 15.96 24.62 23.93
CA SER A 844 15.59 24.86 22.54
C SER A 844 15.07 23.58 21.88
N MET A 845 15.83 22.49 21.98
CA MET A 845 15.42 21.20 21.42
C MET A 845 14.22 20.62 22.18
N ALA A 846 14.18 20.76 23.49
CA ALA A 846 13.03 20.35 24.29
C ALA A 846 11.74 21.05 23.85
N ALA A 847 11.78 22.36 23.61
CA ALA A 847 10.61 23.13 23.14
C ALA A 847 10.17 22.68 21.74
N LYS A 848 11.12 22.38 20.85
CA LYS A 848 10.83 21.89 19.50
C LYS A 848 10.07 20.56 19.52
N TYR A 849 10.59 19.58 20.25
CA TYR A 849 9.92 18.28 20.41
C TYR A 849 8.62 18.35 21.21
N HIS A 850 8.50 19.29 22.15
CA HIS A 850 7.23 19.56 22.82
C HIS A 850 6.16 20.03 21.84
N LYS A 851 6.49 20.93 20.89
CA LYS A 851 5.56 21.39 19.86
C LYS A 851 5.10 20.23 18.96
N LEU A 852 6.02 19.35 18.54
CA LEU A 852 5.69 18.17 17.74
C LEU A 852 4.84 17.15 18.51
N TYR A 853 5.18 16.89 19.77
CA TYR A 853 4.34 16.07 20.66
C TYR A 853 2.91 16.62 20.75
N LEU A 854 2.75 17.93 20.99
CA LEU A 854 1.41 18.54 21.05
C LEU A 854 0.66 18.51 19.71
N ARG A 855 1.38 18.61 18.58
CA ARG A 855 0.78 18.48 17.24
C ARG A 855 0.12 17.12 17.07
N PHE A 856 0.84 16.03 17.38
CA PHE A 856 0.37 14.67 17.13
C PHE A 856 -0.44 14.06 18.27
N LYS A 857 -0.44 14.66 19.47
CA LYS A 857 -1.25 14.20 20.60
C LYS A 857 -2.73 14.22 20.21
N GLU A 858 -3.52 13.29 20.71
CA GLU A 858 -4.98 13.37 20.58
C GLU A 858 -5.58 14.51 21.41
N ASP A 859 -6.79 14.94 21.02
CA ASP A 859 -7.59 15.85 21.83
C ASP A 859 -8.53 15.07 22.74
N GLU A 860 -8.24 15.09 24.04
CA GLU A 860 -9.08 14.44 25.04
C GLU A 860 -10.33 15.29 25.37
N SER A 861 -10.36 16.59 25.02
CA SER A 861 -11.48 17.48 25.36
C SER A 861 -12.75 17.20 24.57
N VAL A 862 -12.65 16.52 23.42
CA VAL A 862 -13.79 16.16 22.57
C VAL A 862 -14.41 14.81 22.93
N ASP A 863 -13.95 14.16 24.01
CA ASP A 863 -14.51 12.89 24.46
C ASP A 863 -15.98 13.03 24.91
N ASP A 864 -16.38 14.21 25.40
CA ASP A 864 -17.76 14.51 25.83
C ASP A 864 -18.77 14.38 24.68
N ILE A 865 -18.35 14.64 23.43
CA ILE A 865 -19.17 14.48 22.21
C ILE A 865 -19.68 13.04 22.10
N THR A 866 -18.85 12.06 22.47
CA THR A 866 -19.24 10.65 22.41
C THR A 866 -20.43 10.32 23.31
N GLY A 867 -20.61 11.04 24.41
CA GLY A 867 -21.72 10.82 25.34
C GLY A 867 -23.09 11.07 24.71
N VAL A 868 -23.21 12.06 23.82
CA VAL A 868 -24.45 12.37 23.09
C VAL A 868 -24.76 11.27 22.09
N ALA A 869 -23.79 10.92 21.24
CA ALA A 869 -23.93 9.86 20.24
C ALA A 869 -24.31 8.51 20.87
N ARG A 870 -23.69 8.16 22.01
CA ARG A 870 -23.96 6.90 22.72
C ARG A 870 -25.40 6.78 23.25
N ARG A 871 -26.04 7.90 23.59
CA ARG A 871 -27.44 7.91 24.02
C ARG A 871 -28.41 7.89 22.83
N ALA A 872 -28.01 8.48 21.72
CA ALA A 872 -28.83 8.54 20.50
C ALA A 872 -28.83 7.21 19.73
N ASP A 873 -27.71 6.48 19.73
CA ASP A 873 -27.56 5.21 19.03
C ASP A 873 -27.09 4.10 20.00
N THR A 874 -28.06 3.29 20.43
CA THR A 874 -27.80 2.18 21.36
C THR A 874 -26.94 1.07 20.75
N HIS A 875 -26.99 0.87 19.43
CA HIS A 875 -26.18 -0.15 18.75
C HIS A 875 -24.73 0.32 18.60
N ALA A 876 -24.50 1.58 18.24
CA ALA A 876 -23.16 2.15 18.21
C ALA A 876 -22.53 2.20 19.62
N ASN A 877 -23.34 2.44 20.67
CA ASN A 877 -22.85 2.36 22.05
C ASN A 877 -22.50 0.93 22.48
N LEU A 878 -23.19 -0.08 21.95
CA LEU A 878 -22.85 -1.48 22.15
C LEU A 878 -21.52 -1.82 21.47
N GLU A 879 -21.37 -1.49 20.18
CA GLU A 879 -20.16 -1.74 19.37
C GLU A 879 -18.89 -1.06 19.91
N ARG A 880 -19.05 0.01 20.71
CA ARG A 880 -17.92 0.67 21.37
C ARG A 880 -17.31 -0.16 22.51
N GLN A 881 -18.08 -1.08 23.08
CA GLN A 881 -17.60 -1.92 24.17
C GLN A 881 -16.67 -2.99 23.56
N PRO A 882 -15.48 -3.24 24.11
CA PRO A 882 -14.60 -4.28 23.57
C PRO A 882 -15.18 -5.70 23.68
N ILE A 883 -16.06 -5.91 24.66
CA ILE A 883 -16.73 -7.19 24.92
C ILE A 883 -18.21 -6.89 25.04
N HIS A 884 -18.97 -7.35 24.05
CA HIS A 884 -20.41 -7.24 23.97
C HIS A 884 -20.99 -8.43 23.20
N GLU A 885 -22.32 -8.50 23.18
CA GLU A 885 -23.06 -9.59 22.55
C GLU A 885 -24.15 -9.03 21.66
N HIS A 886 -24.30 -9.63 20.48
CA HIS A 886 -25.38 -9.38 19.54
C HIS A 886 -26.53 -10.34 19.81
N VAL A 887 -27.76 -9.89 19.56
CA VAL A 887 -28.98 -10.68 19.79
C VAL A 887 -29.78 -10.80 18.49
N ASN A 888 -30.80 -11.66 18.52
CA ASN A 888 -31.68 -11.87 17.38
C ASN A 888 -32.37 -10.55 17.02
N SER A 889 -32.21 -10.09 15.78
CA SER A 889 -32.91 -8.91 15.26
C SER A 889 -34.11 -9.26 14.38
N TYR A 890 -34.27 -10.54 14.05
CA TYR A 890 -35.42 -11.05 13.32
C TYR A 890 -36.64 -11.20 14.23
N LYS A 891 -37.73 -10.57 13.81
CA LYS A 891 -39.07 -10.76 14.37
C LYS A 891 -39.88 -11.50 13.31
N SER A 892 -40.41 -12.68 13.66
CA SER A 892 -41.37 -13.37 12.80
C SER A 892 -42.61 -12.48 12.65
N GLU A 893 -43.03 -12.22 11.41
CA GLU A 893 -44.30 -11.56 11.12
C GLU A 893 -45.50 -12.43 11.49
#